data_AF-A0A9P9A5T0-F1
#
_entry.id   AF-A0A9P9A5T0-F1
#
_cell.length_a   1.000
_cell.length_b   1.000
_cell.length_c   1.000
_cell.angle_alpha   90.00
_cell.angle_beta   90.00
_cell.angle_gamma   90.00
#
_symmetry.space_group_name_H-M   'P 1'
#
loop_
_entity.id
_entity.type
_entity.pdbx_description
1 polymer ?
#
loop_
_entity_poly.entity_id
_entity_poly.type
_entity_poly.pdbx_seq_one_letter_code
_entity_poly.pdbx_strand_id
1 'polypeptide(L)'
;MATLGDKEIEKLFSGAPQYFARSEGHFTGAPHPSVAFPWDESLGIRDLCDHSQIEDSAWSCITAWPHITRDINNNAAALRCISQKKKAHFYPRCRERPNMLSMQGLEKGTMGYQAALELAVADALQEEQPGFDSLGSKGDIVVEQRKRMLTSKDGLRHLEETAILDQLIKNSGRYKAHRIHKNISSTLYNELFLGLLHPPSRVVDHRDPYSLSVQISALLKVLATPNVWIDFSHVEWRIRLGQILWGTHEGDAVETEVEIEDAETGEERKEERYWLLLQILLACELLIRLDAITEGEELGIESIRPAEIHRFEKDATPSVKWSMHLARAWLENVQVVETEVDAAQPVDRHHLSGWLASLTGRMTLHGHGASHNGGKLTVYTVQGQHPQRQVDGLTHFAKKLRWPEVDSYASRISSNLEKASEATPISTPIEDTPMSFDTKASSYFGSGRSDSDAGPARRRKISAALHPSGWLSKSYVSGLMLPGEGMHHLIMCTLLENDKDAMERLGPMANLCAGFIYSRKSFWSTACVVGRVLAAGRGSAECMGWISSDIVPNNLGDGWVNIAVAEIPDDVKNTGKKARLWSKTVIEREAGVLGDADPHSVLPADFIIPYENNYVEPPPSLTVELQSLNLFAPVDSVHTTPTEERMLTPFSEGSRPPDLHTYPASIGFSVTQLGGRTDQYEFALAKDVYFVTAHPCVPSARVKIVKAPSSPTIQQIDVDGNGGRTSSMTTITGHPLHKYFTYTVIHLSELLEKHSSTLEELLTNTNSVRRPSLAPTTTANTEPRVLVIDCITGFTQPPPSAYDAPLSPSSPVMDRGEDRFGAAAKMHLESRRRQFGSDMEILIRALCAERGWNALISRRRRGCLACAIREAGALGWKVIIRVD
;
A
#
# COMPACT_ATOMS: atom_id res chain seq x y z
N MET A 1 -30.33 -10.63 -38.91
CA MET A 1 -30.60 -10.13 -37.54
C MET A 1 -30.28 -8.65 -37.53
N ALA A 2 -31.07 -7.84 -36.81
CA ALA A 2 -30.73 -6.42 -36.63
C ALA A 2 -29.49 -6.29 -35.73
N THR A 3 -28.69 -5.27 -35.97
CA THR A 3 -27.55 -4.88 -35.13
C THR A 3 -28.07 -4.33 -33.80
N LEU A 4 -27.28 -4.49 -32.74
CA LEU A 4 -27.66 -3.95 -31.42
C LEU A 4 -27.55 -2.43 -31.43
N GLY A 5 -28.60 -1.75 -30.98
CA GLY A 5 -28.54 -0.29 -30.77
C GLY A 5 -27.88 0.08 -29.43
N ASP A 6 -27.46 1.35 -29.28
CA ASP A 6 -26.78 1.84 -28.07
C ASP A 6 -27.57 1.51 -26.79
N LYS A 7 -28.88 1.78 -26.76
CA LYS A 7 -29.75 1.48 -25.61
C LYS A 7 -29.79 0.00 -25.22
N GLU A 8 -29.61 -0.89 -26.20
CA GLU A 8 -29.59 -2.34 -25.95
C GLU A 8 -28.25 -2.74 -25.35
N ILE A 9 -27.15 -2.16 -25.84
CA ILE A 9 -25.80 -2.33 -25.28
C ILE A 9 -25.76 -1.84 -23.83
N GLU A 10 -26.25 -0.62 -23.55
CA GLU A 10 -26.33 -0.06 -22.19
C GLU A 10 -27.09 -0.99 -21.24
N LYS A 11 -28.20 -1.56 -21.70
CA LYS A 11 -29.02 -2.48 -20.90
C LYS A 11 -28.34 -3.84 -20.67
N LEU A 12 -27.62 -4.36 -21.67
CA LEU A 12 -26.89 -5.63 -21.58
C LEU A 12 -25.70 -5.54 -20.63
N PHE A 13 -25.04 -4.39 -20.58
CA PHE A 13 -23.81 -4.16 -19.82
C PHE A 13 -23.97 -3.26 -18.60
N SER A 14 -25.19 -2.88 -18.22
CA SER A 14 -25.49 -2.26 -16.93
C SER A 14 -24.90 -3.09 -15.79
N GLY A 15 -24.16 -2.41 -14.90
CA GLY A 15 -23.40 -3.01 -13.80
C GLY A 15 -22.14 -3.79 -14.20
N ALA A 16 -21.68 -3.71 -15.45
CA ALA A 16 -20.38 -4.23 -15.88
C ALA A 16 -19.28 -3.17 -15.71
N PRO A 17 -18.10 -3.53 -15.18
CA PRO A 17 -16.97 -2.62 -15.08
C PRO A 17 -16.40 -2.29 -16.47
N GLN A 18 -15.88 -1.06 -16.58
CA GLN A 18 -15.08 -0.57 -17.70
C GLN A 18 -13.75 -0.06 -17.16
N TYR A 19 -12.67 -0.39 -17.87
CA TYR A 19 -11.31 -0.16 -17.41
C TYR A 19 -10.64 0.92 -18.27
N PHE A 20 -10.04 1.91 -17.63
CA PHE A 20 -9.44 3.07 -18.29
C PHE A 20 -8.06 3.38 -17.70
N ALA A 21 -7.25 4.11 -18.46
CA ALA A 21 -6.03 4.73 -17.96
C ALA A 21 -5.97 6.20 -18.40
N ARG A 22 -6.05 7.14 -17.45
CA ARG A 22 -6.21 8.58 -17.73
C ARG A 22 -5.09 9.40 -17.12
N SER A 23 -4.66 10.46 -17.78
CA SER A 23 -3.71 11.41 -17.18
C SER A 23 -4.48 12.41 -16.31
N GLU A 24 -3.97 12.75 -15.13
CA GLU A 24 -4.64 13.62 -14.15
C GLU A 24 -4.36 15.12 -14.37
N GLY A 25 -3.61 15.43 -15.41
CA GLY A 25 -3.22 16.78 -15.80
C GLY A 25 -1.98 16.77 -16.67
N HIS A 26 -1.40 17.95 -16.83
CA HIS A 26 -0.10 18.11 -17.44
C HIS A 26 0.99 17.72 -16.44
N PHE A 27 2.06 17.07 -16.90
CA PHE A 27 3.25 16.75 -16.09
C PHE A 27 3.00 15.87 -14.85
N THR A 28 1.90 15.10 -14.80
CA THR A 28 1.55 14.24 -13.64
C THR A 28 2.18 12.84 -13.68
N GLY A 29 3.13 12.60 -14.60
CA GLY A 29 3.77 11.29 -14.75
C GLY A 29 2.89 10.24 -15.43
N ALA A 30 3.00 8.99 -14.96
CA ALA A 30 2.25 7.86 -15.52
C ALA A 30 0.73 8.07 -15.44
N PRO A 31 -0.05 7.44 -16.33
CA PRO A 31 -1.51 7.49 -16.25
C PRO A 31 -2.02 6.89 -14.92
N HIS A 32 -3.22 7.29 -14.51
CA HIS A 32 -3.96 6.67 -13.42
C HIS A 32 -4.94 5.64 -13.98
N PRO A 33 -4.86 4.37 -13.56
CA PRO A 33 -5.84 3.36 -13.90
C PRO A 33 -7.14 3.57 -13.11
N SER A 34 -8.29 3.45 -13.76
CA SER A 34 -9.60 3.64 -13.10
C SER A 34 -10.64 2.68 -13.65
N VAL A 35 -11.55 2.24 -12.79
CA VAL A 35 -12.73 1.44 -13.17
C VAL A 35 -13.98 2.30 -13.06
N ALA A 36 -14.88 2.21 -14.04
CA ALA A 36 -16.18 2.90 -14.00
C ALA A 36 -17.33 2.02 -14.48
N PHE A 37 -18.55 2.41 -14.11
CA PHE A 37 -19.80 1.73 -14.46
C PHE A 37 -20.69 2.70 -15.26
N PRO A 38 -20.37 3.00 -16.53
CA PRO A 38 -20.97 4.12 -17.27
C PRO A 38 -22.47 3.96 -17.55
N TRP A 39 -23.02 2.75 -17.41
CA TRP A 39 -24.42 2.44 -17.72
C TRP A 39 -25.27 2.13 -16.48
N ASP A 40 -24.71 2.28 -15.29
CA ASP A 40 -25.45 2.14 -14.04
C ASP A 40 -24.85 3.05 -12.97
N GLU A 41 -25.48 4.21 -12.79
CA GLU A 41 -25.05 5.24 -11.84
C GLU A 41 -25.60 4.99 -10.42
N SER A 42 -26.27 3.86 -10.17
CA SER A 42 -26.74 3.56 -8.82
C SER A 42 -25.55 3.46 -7.87
N LEU A 43 -25.69 4.09 -6.70
CA LEU A 43 -24.59 4.25 -5.75
C LEU A 43 -23.97 2.91 -5.33
N GLY A 44 -24.80 1.87 -5.15
CA GLY A 44 -24.32 0.52 -4.81
C GLY A 44 -23.50 -0.18 -5.90
N ILE A 45 -23.63 0.24 -7.17
CA ILE A 45 -22.82 -0.27 -8.28
C ILE A 45 -21.59 0.61 -8.49
N ARG A 46 -21.75 1.93 -8.42
CA ARG A 46 -20.65 2.89 -8.59
C ARG A 46 -19.58 2.76 -7.50
N ASP A 47 -19.97 2.33 -6.29
CA ASP A 47 -19.08 2.15 -5.15
C ASP A 47 -18.49 0.72 -5.06
N LEU A 48 -18.70 -0.14 -6.07
CA LEU A 48 -18.03 -1.43 -6.12
C LEU A 48 -16.52 -1.23 -6.26
N CYS A 49 -15.76 -1.93 -5.43
CA CYS A 49 -14.30 -1.91 -5.43
C CYS A 49 -13.74 -3.33 -5.28
N ASP A 50 -12.53 -3.56 -5.77
CA ASP A 50 -11.79 -4.83 -5.69
C ASP A 50 -10.85 -4.90 -4.48
N HIS A 51 -10.85 -3.86 -3.65
CA HIS A 51 -9.97 -3.72 -2.51
C HIS A 51 -10.74 -3.45 -1.21
N SER A 52 -10.06 -3.69 -0.09
CA SER A 52 -10.60 -3.38 1.23
C SER A 52 -10.52 -1.88 1.53
N GLN A 53 -11.44 -1.38 2.36
CA GLN A 53 -11.39 -0.01 2.87
C GLN A 53 -10.41 0.09 4.04
N ILE A 54 -9.82 1.27 4.22
CA ILE A 54 -9.02 1.59 5.41
C ILE A 54 -9.93 1.49 6.64
N GLU A 55 -9.57 0.62 7.58
CA GLU A 55 -10.47 0.31 8.70
C GLU A 55 -10.37 1.27 9.87
N ASP A 56 -9.23 1.94 10.01
CA ASP A 56 -8.91 2.79 11.16
C ASP A 56 -8.31 4.13 10.71
N SER A 57 -8.73 5.23 11.35
CA SER A 57 -8.24 6.58 11.05
C SER A 57 -6.76 6.80 11.33
N ALA A 58 -6.11 5.99 12.18
CA ALA A 58 -4.66 5.99 12.37
C ALA A 58 -3.91 5.69 11.07
N TRP A 59 -4.53 4.93 10.17
CA TRP A 59 -3.94 4.46 8.92
C TRP A 59 -4.25 5.36 7.73
N SER A 60 -4.95 6.47 7.94
CA SER A 60 -5.38 7.39 6.88
C SER A 60 -4.20 7.97 6.08
N CYS A 61 -3.02 8.12 6.69
CA CYS A 61 -1.82 8.63 6.00
C CYS A 61 -1.19 7.66 5.00
N ILE A 62 -1.66 6.40 4.90
CA ILE A 62 -1.10 5.41 3.99
C ILE A 62 -1.21 5.81 2.52
N THR A 63 -2.16 6.71 2.19
CA THR A 63 -2.46 7.11 0.81
C THR A 63 -2.71 8.60 0.68
N ALA A 64 -2.22 9.19 -0.41
CA ALA A 64 -2.54 10.56 -0.83
C ALA A 64 -3.90 10.65 -1.53
N TRP A 65 -4.53 9.50 -1.83
CA TRP A 65 -5.85 9.46 -2.44
C TRP A 65 -6.94 9.86 -1.45
N PRO A 66 -7.92 10.68 -1.87
CA PRO A 66 -9.10 10.94 -1.06
C PRO A 66 -9.80 9.63 -0.71
N HIS A 67 -10.08 9.42 0.57
CA HIS A 67 -10.71 8.19 1.07
C HIS A 67 -11.56 8.47 2.30
N ILE A 68 -12.39 7.48 2.63
CA ILE A 68 -13.19 7.45 3.85
C ILE A 68 -12.78 6.21 4.63
N THR A 69 -12.46 6.38 5.91
CA THR A 69 -12.14 5.28 6.80
C THR A 69 -13.42 4.65 7.39
N ARG A 70 -13.40 3.34 7.64
CA ARG A 70 -14.59 2.59 8.06
C ARG A 70 -15.07 2.97 9.46
N ASP A 71 -14.15 3.30 10.36
CA ASP A 71 -14.41 3.74 11.73
C ASP A 71 -15.29 5.00 11.80
N ILE A 72 -15.26 5.87 10.80
CA ILE A 72 -16.10 7.09 10.72
C ILE A 72 -17.59 6.75 10.81
N ASN A 73 -18.03 5.66 10.19
CA ASN A 73 -19.44 5.26 10.20
C ASN A 73 -19.91 4.78 11.58
N ASN A 74 -18.98 4.41 12.46
CA ASN A 74 -19.27 3.84 13.77
C ASN A 74 -18.86 4.77 14.94
N ASN A 75 -18.10 5.85 14.67
CA ASN A 75 -17.54 6.72 15.69
C ASN A 75 -18.01 8.19 15.54
N ALA A 76 -18.93 8.61 16.41
CA ALA A 76 -19.45 9.98 16.45
C ALA A 76 -18.38 11.05 16.77
N ALA A 77 -17.23 10.68 17.34
CA ALA A 77 -16.11 11.59 17.53
C ALA A 77 -15.35 11.84 16.21
N ALA A 78 -15.19 10.80 15.38
CA ALA A 78 -14.58 10.92 14.05
C ALA A 78 -15.41 11.81 13.11
N LEU A 79 -16.74 11.65 13.12
CA LEU A 79 -17.66 12.52 12.36
C LEU A 79 -17.60 13.99 12.80
N ARG A 80 -17.45 14.25 14.11
CA ARG A 80 -17.29 15.61 14.65
C ARG A 80 -15.97 16.23 14.23
N CYS A 81 -14.89 15.45 14.24
CA CYS A 81 -13.57 15.90 13.78
C CYS A 81 -13.59 16.27 12.28
N ILE A 82 -14.24 15.45 11.44
CA ILE A 82 -14.41 15.76 10.00
C ILE A 82 -15.30 16.99 9.78
N SER A 83 -16.37 17.14 10.55
CA SER A 83 -17.28 18.29 10.46
C SER A 83 -16.58 19.60 10.85
N GLN A 84 -15.57 19.54 11.72
CA GLN A 84 -14.69 20.67 12.06
C GLN A 84 -13.63 20.97 10.97
N LYS A 85 -13.35 20.03 10.06
CA LYS A 85 -12.38 20.13 8.95
C LYS A 85 -12.98 20.70 7.65
N LYS A 86 -14.06 21.49 7.68
CA LYS A 86 -14.49 22.29 6.49
C LYS A 86 -13.47 23.42 6.25
N LYS A 87 -12.32 23.05 5.71
CA LYS A 87 -11.17 23.90 5.45
C LYS A 87 -10.87 23.86 3.96
N ALA A 88 -10.50 25.01 3.39
CA ALA A 88 -9.92 25.05 2.06
C ALA A 88 -8.67 24.15 2.00
N HIS A 89 -8.63 23.31 0.98
CA HIS A 89 -7.68 22.22 0.93
C HIS A 89 -7.09 22.13 -0.47
N PHE A 90 -5.88 22.66 -0.63
CA PHE A 90 -5.13 22.44 -1.84
C PHE A 90 -4.62 20.98 -1.89
N TYR A 91 -4.99 20.25 -2.93
CA TYR A 91 -4.57 18.87 -3.16
C TYR A 91 -3.41 18.82 -4.16
N PRO A 92 -2.17 18.50 -3.75
CA PRO A 92 -1.06 18.30 -4.69
C PRO A 92 -1.40 17.15 -5.65
N ARG A 93 -1.31 17.39 -6.96
CA ARG A 93 -1.46 16.34 -8.00
C ARG A 93 -0.19 15.48 -8.11
N CYS A 94 0.12 14.77 -7.03
CA CYS A 94 1.15 13.75 -6.92
C CYS A 94 0.69 12.73 -5.88
N ARG A 95 0.77 11.43 -6.19
CA ARG A 95 0.28 10.36 -5.33
C ARG A 95 1.24 9.19 -5.36
N GLU A 96 1.19 8.39 -4.31
CA GLU A 96 2.02 7.20 -4.19
C GLU A 96 1.68 6.16 -5.25
N ARG A 97 2.69 5.45 -5.73
CA ARG A 97 2.54 4.30 -6.61
C ARG A 97 3.23 3.08 -6.02
N PRO A 98 2.55 1.93 -5.91
CA PRO A 98 1.15 1.71 -6.31
C PRO A 98 0.15 2.38 -5.36
N ASN A 99 -1.08 2.62 -5.82
CA ASN A 99 -2.17 3.14 -5.00
C ASN A 99 -2.41 2.21 -3.81
N MET A 100 -2.12 2.71 -2.60
CA MET A 100 -2.17 1.91 -1.38
C MET A 100 -3.59 1.50 -0.99
N LEU A 101 -4.63 2.20 -1.45
CA LEU A 101 -6.01 1.75 -1.29
C LEU A 101 -6.25 0.42 -1.98
N SER A 102 -5.62 0.24 -3.14
CA SER A 102 -5.74 -0.95 -3.98
C SER A 102 -4.69 -2.02 -3.65
N MET A 103 -3.78 -1.81 -2.70
CA MET A 103 -2.74 -2.79 -2.37
C MET A 103 -3.24 -3.98 -1.56
N GLN A 104 -4.36 -3.83 -0.83
CA GLN A 104 -5.04 -4.94 -0.15
C GLN A 104 -6.37 -5.25 -0.86
N GLY A 105 -6.37 -6.28 -1.70
CA GLY A 105 -7.54 -6.80 -2.40
C GLY A 105 -8.62 -7.35 -1.44
N LEU A 106 -9.81 -7.63 -1.97
CA LEU A 106 -10.85 -8.30 -1.18
C LEU A 106 -10.51 -9.74 -0.85
N GLU A 107 -9.80 -10.43 -1.75
CA GLU A 107 -9.23 -11.74 -1.50
C GLU A 107 -7.89 -11.60 -0.80
N LYS A 108 -7.65 -12.41 0.24
CA LYS A 108 -6.43 -12.29 1.05
C LYS A 108 -5.18 -12.56 0.22
N GLY A 109 -4.12 -11.78 0.43
CA GLY A 109 -2.84 -11.90 -0.27
C GLY A 109 -2.93 -11.54 -1.76
N THR A 110 -3.97 -10.81 -2.15
CA THR A 110 -4.14 -10.24 -3.49
C THR A 110 -4.16 -8.72 -3.41
N MET A 111 -4.00 -8.06 -4.55
CA MET A 111 -4.23 -6.62 -4.70
C MET A 111 -5.42 -6.36 -5.63
N GLY A 112 -5.85 -5.11 -5.73
CA GLY A 112 -6.84 -4.65 -6.71
C GLY A 112 -6.22 -4.28 -8.07
N TYR A 113 -7.09 -4.00 -9.04
CA TYR A 113 -6.73 -3.69 -10.43
C TYR A 113 -5.78 -2.49 -10.56
N GLN A 114 -6.01 -1.43 -9.79
CA GLN A 114 -5.22 -0.20 -9.89
C GLN A 114 -3.77 -0.43 -9.46
N ALA A 115 -3.58 -1.03 -8.28
CA ALA A 115 -2.25 -1.35 -7.77
C ALA A 115 -1.47 -2.27 -8.72
N ALA A 116 -2.13 -3.28 -9.29
CA ALA A 116 -1.50 -4.23 -10.20
C ALA A 116 -0.92 -3.58 -11.46
N LEU A 117 -1.64 -2.64 -12.07
CA LEU A 117 -1.13 -1.88 -13.22
C LEU A 117 -0.01 -0.91 -12.85
N GLU A 118 -0.02 -0.41 -11.61
CA GLU A 118 0.96 0.56 -11.13
C GLU A 118 2.26 -0.07 -10.64
N LEU A 119 2.32 -1.37 -10.35
CA LEU A 119 3.55 -2.08 -9.95
C LEU A 119 4.72 -1.85 -10.92
N ALA A 120 4.43 -1.81 -12.22
CA ALA A 120 5.44 -1.63 -13.26
C ALA A 120 5.97 -0.18 -13.36
N VAL A 121 5.33 0.77 -12.67
CA VAL A 121 5.73 2.19 -12.55
C VAL A 121 5.77 2.64 -11.09
N ALA A 122 5.96 1.70 -10.16
CA ALA A 122 5.95 1.96 -8.72
C ALA A 122 7.07 2.93 -8.33
N ASP A 123 6.85 3.69 -7.26
CA ASP A 123 7.86 4.62 -6.73
C ASP A 123 9.15 3.88 -6.31
N ALA A 124 9.04 2.61 -5.90
CA ALA A 124 10.15 1.76 -5.51
C ALA A 124 11.12 1.43 -6.68
N LEU A 125 10.69 1.62 -7.93
CA LEU A 125 11.52 1.43 -9.12
C LEU A 125 12.43 2.62 -9.43
N GLN A 126 12.25 3.75 -8.74
CA GLN A 126 13.11 4.91 -8.94
C GLN A 126 14.53 4.60 -8.43
N GLU A 127 15.53 5.15 -9.11
CA GLU A 127 16.93 5.07 -8.68
C GLU A 127 17.11 5.84 -7.36
N GLU A 128 18.25 5.66 -6.71
CA GLU A 128 18.60 6.48 -5.54
C GLU A 128 18.78 7.95 -5.93
N GLN A 129 18.54 8.84 -4.97
CA GLN A 129 18.67 10.27 -5.22
C GLN A 129 20.16 10.62 -5.42
N PRO A 130 20.57 11.17 -6.57
CA PRO A 130 21.98 11.46 -6.82
C PRO A 130 22.57 12.44 -5.80
N GLY A 131 23.74 12.10 -5.25
CA GLY A 131 24.45 12.92 -4.26
C GLY A 131 23.93 12.79 -2.82
N PHE A 132 22.92 11.95 -2.60
CA PHE A 132 22.38 11.58 -1.29
C PHE A 132 22.53 10.07 -1.09
N ASP A 133 23.77 9.58 -1.11
CA ASP A 133 24.10 8.15 -1.14
C ASP A 133 23.77 7.45 0.20
N SER A 134 23.93 8.14 1.33
CA SER A 134 23.50 7.64 2.64
C SER A 134 23.30 8.77 3.66
N LEU A 135 22.73 8.45 4.84
CA LEU A 135 22.66 9.40 5.94
C LEU A 135 24.07 9.68 6.50
N GLY A 136 24.64 10.82 6.13
CA GLY A 136 25.99 11.25 6.52
C GLY A 136 26.87 11.53 5.29
N SER A 137 26.90 10.60 4.33
CA SER A 137 27.64 10.79 3.07
C SER A 137 26.85 11.63 2.06
N LYS A 138 27.17 12.92 1.99
CA LYS A 138 26.68 13.83 0.95
C LYS A 138 27.71 13.99 -0.15
N GLY A 139 27.29 13.87 -1.40
CA GLY A 139 28.14 14.24 -2.51
C GLY A 139 28.46 15.74 -2.46
N ASP A 140 29.68 16.12 -2.87
CA ASP A 140 30.16 17.51 -2.90
C ASP A 140 29.16 18.48 -3.53
N ILE A 141 28.41 18.00 -4.54
CA ILE A 141 27.38 18.77 -5.23
C ILE A 141 26.26 19.26 -4.31
N VAL A 142 25.86 18.47 -3.31
CA VAL A 142 24.80 18.84 -2.36
C VAL A 142 25.29 19.96 -1.44
N VAL A 143 26.49 19.79 -0.89
CA VAL A 143 27.14 20.78 -0.02
C VAL A 143 27.33 22.10 -0.77
N GLU A 144 27.80 22.05 -2.02
CA GLU A 144 27.98 23.23 -2.87
C GLU A 144 26.66 23.95 -3.15
N GLN A 145 25.60 23.22 -3.54
CA GLN A 145 24.30 23.83 -3.82
C GLN A 145 23.66 24.44 -2.56
N ARG A 146 23.78 23.78 -1.40
CA ARG A 146 23.30 24.30 -0.11
C ARG A 146 24.03 25.59 0.29
N LYS A 147 25.36 25.64 0.14
CA LYS A 147 26.16 26.87 0.35
C LYS A 147 25.76 27.97 -0.62
N ARG A 148 25.51 27.64 -1.88
CA ARG A 148 25.04 28.59 -2.89
C ARG A 148 23.65 29.14 -2.54
N MET A 149 22.77 28.30 -1.99
CA MET A 149 21.42 28.68 -1.59
C MET A 149 21.43 29.74 -0.48
N LEU A 150 22.35 29.63 0.48
CA LEU A 150 22.50 30.59 1.60
C LEU A 150 23.25 31.88 1.22
N THR A 151 24.04 31.86 0.14
CA THR A 151 24.87 33.00 -0.30
C THR A 151 24.28 33.78 -1.48
N SER A 152 23.31 33.20 -2.18
CA SER A 152 22.65 33.81 -3.34
C SER A 152 21.74 34.97 -2.94
N LYS A 153 21.73 36.04 -3.75
CA LYS A 153 20.85 37.21 -3.57
C LYS A 153 19.36 36.90 -3.76
N ASP A 154 19.03 35.81 -4.47
CA ASP A 154 17.66 35.31 -4.66
C ASP A 154 17.40 34.03 -3.86
N GLY A 155 18.24 33.74 -2.84
CA GLY A 155 18.23 32.50 -2.05
C GLY A 155 17.60 32.64 -0.67
N LEU A 156 18.02 31.76 0.25
CA LEU A 156 17.56 31.70 1.64
C LEU A 156 18.35 32.66 2.52
N ARG A 157 17.67 33.25 3.52
CA ARG A 157 18.34 33.90 4.64
C ARG A 157 18.83 32.84 5.61
N HIS A 158 19.98 33.07 6.25
CA HIS A 158 20.44 32.20 7.32
C HIS A 158 19.50 32.33 8.53
N LEU A 159 19.07 31.19 9.08
CA LEU A 159 18.15 31.10 10.21
C LEU A 159 18.75 30.17 11.25
N GLU A 160 18.69 30.57 12.52
CA GLU A 160 18.96 29.70 13.65
C GLU A 160 17.86 28.62 13.76
N GLU A 161 18.21 27.44 14.27
CA GLU A 161 17.26 26.33 14.42
C GLU A 161 16.05 26.72 15.28
N THR A 162 16.25 27.52 16.34
CA THR A 162 15.17 28.05 17.19
C THR A 162 14.20 28.94 16.42
N ALA A 163 14.71 29.79 15.52
CA ALA A 163 13.88 30.66 14.69
C ALA A 163 13.02 29.84 13.69
N ILE A 164 13.54 28.71 13.20
CA ILE A 164 12.78 27.77 12.37
C ILE A 164 11.62 27.18 13.19
N LEU A 165 11.88 26.72 14.41
CA LEU A 165 10.87 26.14 15.30
C LEU A 165 9.78 27.15 15.67
N ASP A 166 10.15 28.40 15.99
CA ASP A 166 9.21 29.49 16.24
C ASP A 166 8.28 29.74 15.06
N GLN A 167 8.84 29.74 13.84
CA GLN A 167 8.05 29.94 12.64
C GLN A 167 7.14 28.73 12.36
N LEU A 168 7.58 27.51 12.67
CA LEU A 168 6.73 26.31 12.60
C LEU A 168 5.57 26.37 13.61
N ILE A 169 5.80 26.87 14.84
CA ILE A 169 4.73 27.12 15.83
C ILE A 169 3.71 28.13 15.27
N LYS A 170 4.19 29.25 14.72
CA LYS A 170 3.33 30.27 14.10
C LYS A 170 2.51 29.71 12.94
N ASN A 171 3.11 28.90 12.07
CA ASN A 171 2.43 28.27 10.94
C ASN A 171 1.40 27.23 11.40
N SER A 172 1.68 26.44 12.44
CA SER A 172 0.70 25.53 13.04
C SER A 172 -0.51 26.30 13.60
N GLY A 173 -0.26 27.40 14.33
CA GLY A 173 -1.32 28.28 14.82
C GLY A 173 -2.18 28.86 13.69
N ARG A 174 -1.54 29.38 12.64
CA ARG A 174 -2.21 29.92 11.44
C ARG A 174 -3.04 28.86 10.72
N TYR A 175 -2.49 27.65 10.55
CA TYR A 175 -3.17 26.53 9.93
C TYR A 175 -4.44 26.14 10.72
N LYS A 176 -4.43 26.25 12.05
CA LYS A 176 -5.59 25.96 12.92
C LYS A 176 -6.61 27.10 13.00
N ALA A 177 -6.18 28.35 12.92
CA ALA A 177 -7.03 29.51 13.22
C ALA A 177 -8.07 29.90 12.15
N HIS A 178 -7.99 29.38 10.90
CA HIS A 178 -8.96 29.61 9.81
C HIS A 178 -9.42 31.08 9.65
N ARG A 179 -8.48 32.00 9.39
CA ARG A 179 -8.82 33.42 9.20
C ARG A 179 -8.13 34.02 7.98
N ILE A 180 -8.74 33.86 6.81
CA ILE A 180 -8.44 34.73 5.68
C ILE A 180 -9.08 36.09 5.93
N HIS A 181 -8.25 37.12 5.87
CA HIS A 181 -8.66 38.52 5.98
C HIS A 181 -7.98 39.29 4.86
N LYS A 182 -8.56 40.42 4.45
CA LYS A 182 -8.13 41.19 3.25
C LYS A 182 -6.64 41.57 3.21
N ASN A 183 -5.96 41.63 4.36
CA ASN A 183 -4.53 42.01 4.46
C ASN A 183 -3.58 40.80 4.58
N ILE A 184 -4.08 39.56 4.48
CA ILE A 184 -3.27 38.37 4.69
C ILE A 184 -2.10 38.27 3.70
N SER A 185 -2.31 38.66 2.43
CA SER A 185 -1.25 38.63 1.41
C SER A 185 -0.06 39.50 1.78
N SER A 186 -0.30 40.73 2.26
CA SER A 186 0.77 41.65 2.70
C SER A 186 1.50 41.17 3.96
N THR A 187 0.76 40.58 4.92
CA THR A 187 1.37 40.02 6.13
C THR A 187 2.28 38.84 5.78
N LEU A 188 1.78 37.91 4.96
CA LEU A 188 2.54 36.76 4.47
C LEU A 188 3.74 37.17 3.61
N TYR A 189 3.61 38.24 2.83
CA TYR A 189 4.71 38.79 2.04
C TYR A 189 5.85 39.26 2.95
N ASN A 190 5.52 40.08 3.96
CA ASN A 190 6.50 40.65 4.87
C ASN A 190 7.21 39.56 5.67
N GLU A 191 6.45 38.60 6.22
CA GLU A 191 7.02 37.46 6.94
C GLU A 191 7.98 36.65 6.05
N LEU A 192 7.59 36.38 4.80
CA LEU A 192 8.40 35.62 3.86
C LEU A 192 9.71 36.34 3.51
N PHE A 193 9.65 37.60 3.07
CA PHE A 193 10.80 38.28 2.46
C PHE A 193 11.66 39.08 3.45
N LEU A 194 11.15 39.37 4.65
CA LEU A 194 11.95 39.93 5.74
C LEU A 194 12.59 38.82 6.60
N GLY A 195 11.91 37.69 6.74
CA GLY A 195 12.35 36.59 7.61
C GLY A 195 13.09 35.45 6.90
N LEU A 196 12.52 34.90 5.82
CA LEU A 196 12.94 33.59 5.28
C LEU A 196 13.71 33.68 3.95
N LEU A 197 13.19 34.45 3.00
CA LEU A 197 13.72 34.59 1.64
C LEU A 197 14.24 36.01 1.39
N HIS A 198 15.14 36.14 0.43
CA HIS A 198 15.41 37.44 -0.18
C HIS A 198 14.31 37.78 -1.21
N PRO A 199 13.89 39.07 -1.33
CA PRO A 199 12.93 39.48 -2.36
C PRO A 199 13.43 39.12 -3.77
N PRO A 200 12.56 38.58 -4.65
CA PRO A 200 13.00 38.11 -5.97
C PRO A 200 13.41 39.29 -6.86
N SER A 201 14.54 39.13 -7.56
CA SER A 201 15.02 40.10 -8.56
C SER A 201 14.07 40.29 -9.76
N ARG A 202 13.22 39.30 -10.05
CA ARG A 202 12.19 39.35 -11.11
C ARG A 202 10.84 38.92 -10.58
N VAL A 203 9.84 39.79 -10.73
CA VAL A 203 8.48 39.57 -10.25
C VAL A 203 7.62 39.04 -11.39
N VAL A 204 6.85 37.99 -11.13
CA VAL A 204 6.00 37.33 -12.12
C VAL A 204 4.73 38.12 -12.42
N ASP A 205 4.20 38.84 -11.44
CA ASP A 205 3.12 39.81 -11.61
C ASP A 205 3.62 41.23 -11.34
N HIS A 206 3.86 41.98 -12.42
CA HIS A 206 4.29 43.38 -12.34
C HIS A 206 3.19 44.33 -11.83
N ARG A 207 1.92 43.91 -11.83
CA ARG A 207 0.79 44.73 -11.40
C ARG A 207 0.58 44.66 -9.89
N ASP A 208 0.83 43.50 -9.29
CA ASP A 208 0.83 43.31 -7.85
C ASP A 208 2.05 42.49 -7.38
N PRO A 209 3.15 43.17 -7.04
CA PRO A 209 4.36 42.54 -6.52
C PRO A 209 4.18 41.84 -5.17
N TYR A 210 3.10 42.13 -4.45
CA TYR A 210 2.81 41.59 -3.12
C TYR A 210 1.84 40.41 -3.16
N SER A 211 1.37 40.03 -4.35
CA SER A 211 0.40 38.95 -4.55
C SER A 211 0.90 37.59 -4.04
N LEU A 212 -0.03 36.74 -3.63
CA LEU A 212 0.25 35.34 -3.26
C LEU A 212 0.93 34.59 -4.41
N SER A 213 0.57 34.87 -5.67
CA SER A 213 1.21 34.30 -6.86
C SER A 213 2.71 34.56 -6.94
N VAL A 214 3.17 35.76 -6.59
CA VAL A 214 4.60 36.10 -6.54
C VAL A 214 5.30 35.36 -5.40
N GLN A 215 4.67 35.30 -4.22
CA GLN A 215 5.20 34.60 -3.06
C GLN A 215 5.32 33.08 -3.31
N ILE A 216 4.29 32.46 -3.90
CA ILE A 216 4.27 31.05 -4.29
C ILE A 216 5.35 30.77 -5.32
N SER A 217 5.50 31.62 -6.34
CA SER A 217 6.55 31.43 -7.36
C SER A 217 7.96 31.49 -6.77
N ALA A 218 8.21 32.37 -5.78
CA ALA A 218 9.49 32.43 -5.09
C ALA A 218 9.76 31.16 -4.27
N LEU A 219 8.76 30.69 -3.51
CA LEU A 219 8.86 29.44 -2.74
C LEU A 219 9.07 28.22 -3.64
N LEU A 220 8.33 28.12 -4.75
CA LEU A 220 8.49 27.05 -5.74
C LEU A 220 9.91 27.03 -6.32
N LYS A 221 10.46 28.19 -6.68
CA LYS A 221 11.82 28.28 -7.22
C LYS A 221 12.87 27.75 -6.24
N VAL A 222 12.71 28.07 -4.95
CA VAL A 222 13.64 27.61 -3.90
C VAL A 222 13.47 26.11 -3.64
N LEU A 223 12.24 25.65 -3.40
CA LEU A 223 11.94 24.23 -3.14
C LEU A 223 12.23 23.31 -4.34
N ALA A 224 12.14 23.83 -5.57
CA ALA A 224 12.48 23.08 -6.79
C ALA A 224 13.97 23.11 -7.15
N THR A 225 14.83 23.74 -6.33
CA THR A 225 16.26 23.78 -6.62
C THR A 225 16.88 22.39 -6.47
N PRO A 226 17.55 21.85 -7.50
CA PRO A 226 18.10 20.50 -7.48
C PRO A 226 19.24 20.39 -6.46
N ASN A 227 19.39 19.20 -5.87
CA ASN A 227 20.49 18.82 -4.97
C ASN A 227 20.60 19.67 -3.69
N VAL A 228 19.50 20.28 -3.22
CA VAL A 228 19.45 21.00 -1.93
C VAL A 228 18.62 20.23 -0.91
N TRP A 229 17.46 19.75 -1.37
CA TRP A 229 16.40 19.15 -0.55
C TRP A 229 16.38 17.63 -0.63
N ILE A 230 15.87 17.01 0.42
CA ILE A 230 15.60 15.58 0.43
C ILE A 230 14.36 15.33 -0.45
N ASP A 231 14.49 14.44 -1.44
CA ASP A 231 13.41 14.15 -2.38
C ASP A 231 12.55 12.98 -1.88
N PHE A 232 11.45 13.34 -1.22
CA PHE A 232 10.46 12.39 -0.72
C PHE A 232 9.61 11.71 -1.80
N SER A 233 9.86 11.98 -3.10
CA SER A 233 9.34 11.11 -4.16
C SER A 233 9.99 9.73 -4.19
N HIS A 234 11.19 9.59 -3.59
CA HIS A 234 11.85 8.31 -3.39
C HIS A 234 11.36 7.64 -2.11
N VAL A 235 11.00 6.36 -2.21
CA VAL A 235 10.41 5.58 -1.09
C VAL A 235 11.32 5.51 0.13
N GLU A 236 12.61 5.39 -0.10
CA GLU A 236 13.63 5.34 0.95
C GLU A 236 13.56 6.56 1.87
N TRP A 237 13.48 7.76 1.30
CA TRP A 237 13.39 8.99 2.09
C TRP A 237 12.06 9.11 2.83
N ARG A 238 10.96 8.59 2.27
CA ARG A 238 9.67 8.50 2.99
C ARG A 238 9.79 7.65 4.25
N ILE A 239 10.54 6.55 4.18
CA ILE A 239 10.77 5.65 5.31
C ILE A 239 11.76 6.27 6.30
N ARG A 240 12.88 6.85 5.82
CA ARG A 240 13.95 7.43 6.66
C ARG A 240 13.63 8.79 7.27
N LEU A 241 12.48 9.39 6.95
CA LEU A 241 12.05 10.68 7.51
C LEU A 241 12.22 10.76 9.03
N GLY A 242 11.75 9.73 9.74
CA GLY A 242 11.85 9.69 11.19
C GLY A 242 13.25 9.44 11.72
N GLN A 243 14.11 8.80 10.94
CA GLN A 243 15.51 8.61 11.29
C GLN A 243 16.25 9.96 11.32
N ILE A 244 15.93 10.86 10.38
CA ILE A 244 16.52 12.21 10.32
C ILE A 244 16.03 13.08 11.47
N LEU A 245 14.74 12.97 11.84
CA LEU A 245 14.16 13.76 12.93
C LEU A 245 14.55 13.20 14.30
N TRP A 246 14.18 11.95 14.60
CA TRP A 246 14.29 11.36 15.94
C TRP A 246 15.50 10.47 16.17
N GLY A 247 16.39 10.28 15.18
CA GLY A 247 17.64 9.56 15.39
C GLY A 247 18.44 10.22 16.50
N THR A 248 18.53 9.58 17.68
CA THR A 248 19.18 10.15 18.86
C THR A 248 20.71 10.15 18.72
N HIS A 249 21.31 11.22 19.28
CA HIS A 249 22.74 11.49 19.38
C HIS A 249 23.39 10.83 20.61
N GLU A 250 22.60 10.24 21.51
CA GLU A 250 23.05 9.87 22.87
C GLU A 250 22.78 8.40 23.14
N GLY A 251 23.87 7.64 23.02
CA GLY A 251 24.05 6.29 23.53
C GLY A 251 25.53 5.93 23.53
N ASP A 252 26.41 6.93 23.82
CA ASP A 252 27.81 6.80 24.29
C ASP A 252 28.59 8.08 23.98
N ALA A 253 28.49 9.08 24.87
CA ALA A 253 29.64 9.96 25.09
C ALA A 253 30.61 9.20 26.00
N VAL A 254 31.33 8.23 25.43
CA VAL A 254 32.53 7.67 26.07
C VAL A 254 33.72 8.33 25.40
N GLU A 255 34.43 9.16 26.17
CA GLU A 255 35.77 9.63 25.84
C GLU A 255 36.62 8.41 25.45
N THR A 256 36.88 8.23 24.17
CA THR A 256 37.79 7.17 23.71
C THR A 256 38.87 7.83 22.87
N GLU A 257 40.05 8.01 23.48
CA GLU A 257 41.30 8.41 22.83
C GLU A 257 41.80 7.29 21.89
N VAL A 258 41.10 6.97 20.81
CA VAL A 258 41.68 6.25 19.66
C VAL A 258 40.95 6.67 18.39
N GLU A 259 41.64 7.43 17.54
CA GLU A 259 41.22 7.73 16.17
C GLU A 259 41.19 6.42 15.35
N ILE A 260 39.99 5.95 15.05
CA ILE A 260 39.73 4.98 14.00
C ILE A 260 38.90 5.72 12.95
N GLU A 261 39.52 5.97 11.80
CA GLU A 261 38.94 6.58 10.61
C GLU A 261 37.84 5.65 10.06
N ASP A 262 36.57 5.86 10.46
CA ASP A 262 35.36 5.38 9.74
C ASP A 262 34.03 5.94 10.32
N ALA A 263 34.07 7.04 11.07
CA ALA A 263 32.86 7.74 11.54
C ALA A 263 33.08 9.25 11.67
N GLU A 264 32.93 9.98 10.57
CA GLU A 264 32.61 11.41 10.60
C GLU A 264 31.09 11.59 10.87
N THR A 265 30.62 12.67 11.50
CA THR A 265 30.46 12.83 12.97
C THR A 265 29.02 13.32 13.26
N GLY A 266 28.55 13.35 14.53
CA GLY A 266 27.18 13.76 14.88
C GLY A 266 26.70 15.14 14.33
N GLU A 267 27.62 16.00 13.90
CA GLU A 267 27.35 17.28 13.23
C GLU A 267 26.63 17.13 11.89
N GLU A 268 26.95 16.11 11.08
CA GLU A 268 26.30 15.91 9.77
C GLU A 268 24.81 15.57 9.90
N ARG A 269 24.46 14.81 10.95
CA ARG A 269 23.07 14.48 11.28
C ARG A 269 22.30 15.72 11.75
N LYS A 270 22.95 16.60 12.54
CA LYS A 270 22.37 17.89 12.93
C LYS A 270 22.13 18.76 11.70
N GLU A 271 23.07 18.76 10.76
CA GLU A 271 22.92 19.48 9.50
C GLU A 271 21.73 18.95 8.67
N GLU A 272 21.60 17.63 8.49
CA GLU A 272 20.45 17.05 7.77
C GLU A 272 19.12 17.38 8.45
N ARG A 273 19.09 17.31 9.78
CA ARG A 273 17.91 17.69 10.55
C ARG A 273 17.56 19.16 10.36
N TYR A 274 18.56 20.05 10.38
CA TYR A 274 18.38 21.48 10.12
C TYR A 274 17.74 21.71 8.73
N TRP A 275 18.31 21.11 7.69
CA TRP A 275 17.79 21.24 6.32
C TRP A 275 16.39 20.66 6.17
N LEU A 276 16.09 19.55 6.84
CA LEU A 276 14.76 18.97 6.87
C LEU A 276 13.74 19.89 7.57
N LEU A 277 14.06 20.44 8.73
CA LEU A 277 13.18 21.39 9.43
C LEU A 277 12.94 22.64 8.59
N LEU A 278 13.96 23.13 7.89
CA LEU A 278 13.84 24.24 6.95
C LEU A 278 12.96 23.89 5.74
N GLN A 279 13.10 22.68 5.18
CA GLN A 279 12.25 22.17 4.10
C GLN A 279 10.77 22.08 4.54
N ILE A 280 10.52 21.54 5.74
CA ILE A 280 9.17 21.47 6.34
C ILE A 280 8.60 22.88 6.49
N LEU A 281 9.39 23.83 7.00
CA LEU A 281 8.96 25.21 7.16
C LEU A 281 8.56 25.85 5.84
N LEU A 282 9.44 25.80 4.83
CA LEU A 282 9.17 26.38 3.51
C LEU A 282 7.97 25.72 2.82
N ALA A 283 7.81 24.40 2.97
CA ALA A 283 6.68 23.68 2.44
C ALA A 283 5.36 24.04 3.18
N CYS A 284 5.40 24.28 4.49
CA CYS A 284 4.26 24.80 5.25
C CYS A 284 3.87 26.20 4.78
N GLU A 285 4.84 27.09 4.56
CA GLU A 285 4.62 28.44 4.01
C GLU A 285 3.97 28.37 2.61
N LEU A 286 4.42 27.46 1.75
CA LEU A 286 3.84 27.22 0.42
C LEU A 286 2.40 26.71 0.53
N LEU A 287 2.17 25.67 1.34
CA LEU A 287 0.86 25.04 1.48
C LEU A 287 -0.18 26.01 2.05
N ILE A 288 0.17 26.79 3.08
CA ILE A 288 -0.73 27.80 3.67
C ILE A 288 -1.15 28.86 2.65
N ARG A 289 -0.24 29.29 1.75
CA ARG A 289 -0.57 30.25 0.69
C ARG A 289 -1.47 29.65 -0.38
N LEU A 290 -1.28 28.37 -0.72
CA LEU A 290 -2.14 27.66 -1.67
C LEU A 290 -3.53 27.39 -1.11
N ASP A 291 -3.63 26.98 0.16
CA ASP A 291 -4.90 26.87 0.88
C ASP A 291 -5.60 28.24 0.92
N ALA A 292 -4.86 29.33 1.13
CA ALA A 292 -5.42 30.69 1.15
C ALA A 292 -6.00 31.12 -0.21
N ILE A 293 -5.31 30.81 -1.31
CA ILE A 293 -5.83 31.03 -2.67
C ILE A 293 -7.09 30.19 -2.92
N THR A 294 -7.08 28.92 -2.51
CA THR A 294 -8.20 27.98 -2.72
C THR A 294 -9.45 28.47 -1.99
N GLU A 295 -9.31 28.90 -0.73
CA GLU A 295 -10.40 29.48 0.05
C GLU A 295 -10.89 30.81 -0.56
N GLY A 296 -9.95 31.65 -1.05
CA GLY A 296 -10.27 32.90 -1.73
C GLY A 296 -11.11 32.69 -2.99
N GLU A 297 -10.82 31.64 -3.76
CA GLU A 297 -11.60 31.23 -4.93
C GLU A 297 -13.00 30.70 -4.54
N GLU A 298 -13.09 29.84 -3.52
CA GLU A 298 -14.37 29.34 -2.99
C GLU A 298 -15.28 30.45 -2.48
N LEU A 299 -14.70 31.50 -1.89
CA LEU A 299 -15.42 32.69 -1.41
C LEU A 299 -15.68 33.75 -2.50
N GLY A 300 -15.20 33.53 -3.74
CA GLY A 300 -15.31 34.49 -4.85
C GLY A 300 -14.53 35.79 -4.65
N ILE A 301 -13.55 35.79 -3.75
CA ILE A 301 -12.68 36.94 -3.41
C ILE A 301 -11.52 37.03 -4.39
N GLU A 302 -10.98 35.89 -4.81
CA GLU A 302 -9.88 35.77 -5.78
C GLU A 302 -10.32 34.90 -6.96
N SER A 303 -9.75 35.14 -8.15
CA SER A 303 -9.97 34.29 -9.33
C SER A 303 -8.63 33.81 -9.86
N ILE A 304 -8.41 32.50 -9.87
CA ILE A 304 -7.16 31.92 -10.37
C ILE A 304 -7.21 31.84 -11.89
N ARG A 305 -6.15 32.33 -12.57
CA ARG A 305 -6.09 32.24 -14.03
C ARG A 305 -5.66 30.84 -14.45
N PRO A 306 -6.24 30.22 -15.51
CA PRO A 306 -5.79 28.92 -16.00
C PRO A 306 -4.30 28.86 -16.35
N ALA A 307 -3.71 29.98 -16.79
CA ALA A 307 -2.28 30.09 -17.05
C ALA A 307 -1.42 29.98 -15.77
N GLU A 308 -1.93 30.43 -14.62
CA GLU A 308 -1.24 30.31 -13.33
C GLU A 308 -1.25 28.86 -12.84
N ILE A 309 -2.38 28.15 -13.02
CA ILE A 309 -2.49 26.71 -12.74
C ILE A 309 -1.51 25.94 -13.62
N HIS A 310 -1.48 26.21 -14.93
CA HIS A 310 -0.57 25.54 -15.85
C HIS A 310 0.91 25.80 -15.50
N ARG A 311 1.25 27.04 -15.13
CA ARG A 311 2.60 27.39 -14.67
C ARG A 311 2.95 26.67 -13.38
N PHE A 312 2.04 26.66 -12.40
CA PHE A 312 2.23 25.92 -11.15
C PHE A 312 2.51 24.43 -11.42
N GLU A 313 1.68 23.77 -12.22
CA GLU A 313 1.85 22.34 -12.54
C GLU A 313 3.16 22.03 -13.28
N LYS A 314 3.68 23.00 -14.04
CA LYS A 314 4.96 22.89 -14.72
C LYS A 314 6.14 23.08 -13.75
N ASP A 315 6.06 24.06 -12.86
CA ASP A 315 7.16 24.48 -12.00
C ASP A 315 7.23 23.66 -10.69
N ALA A 316 6.10 23.11 -10.22
CA ALA A 316 6.04 22.23 -9.04
C ALA A 316 6.52 20.82 -9.40
N THR A 317 7.82 20.57 -9.18
CA THR A 317 8.43 19.24 -9.37
C THR A 317 7.83 18.18 -8.44
N PRO A 318 8.01 16.88 -8.72
CA PRO A 318 7.58 15.81 -7.81
C PRO A 318 8.08 16.01 -6.37
N SER A 319 9.36 16.36 -6.20
CA SER A 319 9.97 16.67 -4.90
C SER A 319 9.21 17.76 -4.12
N VAL A 320 8.82 18.85 -4.81
CA VAL A 320 8.03 19.93 -4.19
C VAL A 320 6.65 19.43 -3.78
N LYS A 321 5.96 18.69 -4.66
CA LYS A 321 4.63 18.13 -4.38
C LYS A 321 4.66 17.16 -3.18
N TRP A 322 5.71 16.35 -3.05
CA TRP A 322 5.92 15.50 -1.89
C TRP A 322 6.29 16.28 -0.61
N SER A 323 7.04 17.37 -0.74
CA SER A 323 7.28 18.30 0.39
C SER A 323 5.97 18.93 0.89
N MET A 324 4.99 19.17 0.01
CA MET A 324 3.67 19.64 0.42
C MET A 324 2.88 18.57 1.19
N HIS A 325 2.99 17.28 0.80
CA HIS A 325 2.43 16.17 1.59
C HIS A 325 3.09 16.09 2.98
N LEU A 326 4.41 16.29 3.06
CA LEU A 326 5.13 16.37 4.33
C LEU A 326 4.65 17.53 5.20
N ALA A 327 4.49 18.72 4.63
CA ALA A 327 3.96 19.88 5.33
C ALA A 327 2.54 19.63 5.87
N ARG A 328 1.67 18.98 5.08
CA ARG A 328 0.32 18.61 5.52
C ARG A 328 0.36 17.60 6.67
N ALA A 329 1.17 16.55 6.53
CA ALA A 329 1.36 15.55 7.58
C ALA A 329 1.89 16.18 8.88
N TRP A 330 2.83 17.13 8.78
CA TRP A 330 3.36 17.89 9.91
C TRP A 330 2.29 18.74 10.59
N LEU A 331 1.58 19.60 9.83
CA LEU A 331 0.59 20.52 10.38
C LEU A 331 -0.60 19.79 11.04
N GLU A 332 -0.95 18.61 10.53
CA GLU A 332 -2.05 17.80 11.07
C GLU A 332 -1.65 16.91 12.25
N ASN A 333 -0.42 16.40 12.29
CA ASN A 333 -0.05 15.36 13.26
C ASN A 333 1.02 15.78 14.26
N VAL A 334 1.80 16.84 13.99
CA VAL A 334 2.94 17.24 14.82
C VAL A 334 2.67 18.56 15.53
N GLN A 335 3.10 18.67 16.78
CA GLN A 335 3.09 19.89 17.57
C GLN A 335 4.49 20.17 18.08
N VAL A 336 4.93 21.42 17.90
CA VAL A 336 6.12 21.95 18.56
C VAL A 336 5.67 22.73 19.79
N VAL A 337 6.24 22.41 20.95
CA VAL A 337 5.95 23.03 22.24
C VAL A 337 7.21 23.70 22.76
N GLU A 338 7.11 24.98 23.09
CA GLU A 338 8.15 25.75 23.76
C GLU A 338 7.93 25.68 25.29
N THR A 339 8.98 25.45 26.06
CA THR A 339 8.93 25.39 27.53
C THR A 339 10.15 26.09 28.14
N GLU A 340 9.92 26.96 29.12
CA GLU A 340 10.99 27.57 29.92
C GLU A 340 11.32 26.67 31.11
N VAL A 341 12.61 26.37 31.32
CA VAL A 341 13.11 25.54 32.44
C VAL A 341 14.14 26.34 33.24
N ASP A 342 14.11 26.28 34.57
CA ASP A 342 15.12 26.94 35.41
C ASP A 342 16.46 26.18 35.38
N ALA A 343 17.55 26.87 35.06
CA ALA A 343 18.90 26.31 34.91
C ALA A 343 19.61 25.95 36.24
N ALA A 344 19.01 26.30 37.39
CA ALA A 344 19.66 26.24 38.71
C ALA A 344 19.15 25.13 39.65
N GLN A 345 18.13 24.35 39.28
CA GLN A 345 17.68 23.21 40.10
C GLN A 345 18.31 21.90 39.59
N PRO A 346 18.96 21.09 40.46
CA PRO A 346 19.31 19.73 40.10
C PRO A 346 18.00 18.97 39.91
N VAL A 347 17.80 18.46 38.69
CA VAL A 347 16.60 17.71 38.32
C VAL A 347 16.55 16.45 39.19
N ASP A 348 15.56 16.33 40.10
CA ASP A 348 15.36 15.11 40.91
C ASP A 348 15.01 13.93 39.98
N ARG A 349 15.92 12.96 39.90
CA ARG A 349 16.04 11.96 38.80
C ARG A 349 15.12 10.73 38.86
N HIS A 350 14.11 10.65 39.74
CA HIS A 350 13.59 9.35 40.20
C HIS A 350 12.11 8.98 39.94
N HIS A 351 11.35 9.59 39.01
CA HIS A 351 9.89 9.33 39.02
C HIS A 351 9.10 9.19 37.71
N LEU A 352 9.66 8.70 36.59
CA LEU A 352 8.86 8.41 35.38
C LEU A 352 9.11 7.03 34.76
N SER A 353 8.28 6.04 35.12
CA SER A 353 8.30 4.69 34.54
C SER A 353 7.15 4.49 33.53
N GLY A 354 7.41 4.75 32.25
CA GLY A 354 6.44 4.47 31.18
C GLY A 354 7.04 4.54 29.77
N TRP A 355 7.17 3.40 29.10
CA TRP A 355 7.69 3.29 27.73
C TRP A 355 6.97 4.19 26.70
N LEU A 356 5.66 4.44 26.85
CA LEU A 356 4.92 5.39 26.01
C LEU A 356 5.34 6.85 26.21
N ALA A 357 5.84 7.23 27.38
CA ALA A 357 6.43 8.55 27.60
C ALA A 357 7.77 8.70 26.83
N SER A 358 8.48 7.59 26.59
CA SER A 358 9.68 7.57 25.73
C SER A 358 9.35 7.58 24.22
N LEU A 359 8.22 6.99 23.83
CA LEU A 359 7.79 6.86 22.42
C LEU A 359 6.90 8.01 21.91
N THR A 360 6.20 8.70 22.80
CA THR A 360 5.63 10.02 22.52
C THR A 360 6.71 11.08 22.27
N GLY A 361 7.99 10.68 22.43
CA GLY A 361 9.09 11.10 21.56
C GLY A 361 9.37 12.59 21.67
N ARG A 362 9.64 13.07 22.88
CA ARG A 362 10.16 14.43 23.09
C ARG A 362 11.53 14.55 22.42
N MET A 363 11.62 15.27 21.31
CA MET A 363 12.90 15.84 20.87
C MET A 363 13.14 17.13 21.62
N THR A 364 14.07 17.11 22.57
CA THR A 364 14.50 18.29 23.31
C THR A 364 15.57 19.02 22.50
N LEU A 365 15.26 20.24 22.04
CA LEU A 365 16.23 21.12 21.39
C LEU A 365 16.53 22.28 22.34
N HIS A 366 17.80 22.42 22.71
CA HIS A 366 18.26 23.47 23.64
C HIS A 366 18.48 24.78 22.89
N GLY A 367 17.67 25.80 23.20
CA GLY A 367 17.90 27.14 22.69
C GLY A 367 19.15 27.76 23.31
N HIS A 368 20.09 28.23 22.49
CA HIS A 368 21.22 29.05 22.95
C HIS A 368 20.73 30.48 23.21
N GLY A 369 20.08 30.67 24.36
CA GLY A 369 19.54 31.96 24.78
C GLY A 369 19.53 32.06 26.30
N ALA A 370 20.71 32.11 26.92
CA ALA A 370 20.79 32.51 28.32
C ALA A 370 20.39 33.99 28.40
N SER A 371 19.15 34.26 28.82
CA SER A 371 18.76 35.62 29.21
C SER A 371 19.71 36.08 30.31
N HIS A 372 20.38 37.21 30.11
CA HIS A 372 21.25 37.83 31.11
C HIS A 372 20.51 38.33 32.37
N ASN A 373 19.21 38.06 32.51
CA ASN A 373 18.44 38.27 33.73
C ASN A 373 17.53 37.06 34.00
N GLY A 374 17.95 36.21 34.94
CA GLY A 374 17.21 35.04 35.43
C GLY A 374 17.54 33.78 34.64
N GLY A 375 18.27 32.85 35.25
CA GLY A 375 18.79 31.62 34.62
C GLY A 375 17.69 30.64 34.17
N LYS A 376 16.93 31.01 33.15
CA LYS A 376 15.93 30.20 32.46
C LYS A 376 16.44 29.79 31.09
N LEU A 377 16.20 28.54 30.72
CA LEU A 377 16.59 27.91 29.46
C LEU A 377 15.33 27.56 28.67
N THR A 378 15.25 28.01 27.41
CA THR A 378 14.15 27.63 26.51
C THR A 378 14.43 26.27 25.87
N VAL A 379 13.47 25.38 26.00
CA VAL A 379 13.49 24.03 25.46
C VAL A 379 12.33 23.85 24.49
N TYR A 380 12.63 23.42 23.27
CA TYR A 380 11.59 23.01 22.30
C TYR A 380 11.39 21.51 22.34
N THR A 381 10.13 21.08 22.24
CA THR A 381 9.71 19.68 22.18
C THR A 381 8.87 19.44 20.93
N VAL A 382 9.28 18.52 20.07
CA VAL A 382 8.46 18.03 18.95
C VAL A 382 7.70 16.78 19.39
N GLN A 383 6.38 16.79 19.35
CA GLN A 383 5.53 15.66 19.77
C GLN A 383 4.33 15.42 18.86
N GLY A 384 3.78 14.20 18.85
CA GLY A 384 2.57 13.85 18.11
C GLY A 384 1.28 14.40 18.75
N GLN A 385 0.35 14.89 17.94
CA GLN A 385 -0.94 15.46 18.39
C GLN A 385 -1.98 14.40 18.76
N HIS A 386 -1.86 13.18 18.23
CA HIS A 386 -2.90 12.15 18.32
C HIS A 386 -2.38 10.78 18.79
N PRO A 387 -1.70 10.69 19.96
CA PRO A 387 -1.09 9.44 20.41
C PRO A 387 -2.11 8.32 20.65
N GLN A 388 -3.30 8.63 21.21
CA GLN A 388 -4.37 7.65 21.40
C GLN A 388 -4.81 7.02 20.08
N ARG A 389 -5.00 7.84 19.03
CA ARG A 389 -5.38 7.35 17.70
C ARG A 389 -4.36 6.33 17.20
N GLN A 390 -3.06 6.60 17.36
CA GLN A 390 -2.02 5.67 16.90
C GLN A 390 -2.00 4.37 17.71
N VAL A 391 -2.19 4.45 19.03
CA VAL A 391 -2.31 3.27 19.90
C VAL A 391 -3.52 2.41 19.54
N ASP A 392 -4.67 3.03 19.26
CA ASP A 392 -5.89 2.35 18.83
C ASP A 392 -5.64 1.61 17.50
N GLY A 393 -5.01 2.30 16.54
CA GLY A 393 -4.61 1.70 15.27
C GLY A 393 -3.63 0.54 15.40
N LEU A 394 -2.65 0.63 16.30
CA LEU A 394 -1.68 -0.45 16.55
C LEU A 394 -2.37 -1.67 17.19
N THR A 395 -3.27 -1.42 18.14
CA THR A 395 -4.07 -2.46 18.78
C THR A 395 -5.00 -3.14 17.79
N HIS A 396 -5.65 -2.38 16.91
CA HIS A 396 -6.50 -2.93 15.84
C HIS A 396 -5.69 -3.77 14.85
N PHE A 397 -4.48 -3.32 14.50
CA PHE A 397 -3.54 -4.07 13.66
C PHE A 397 -3.16 -5.41 14.28
N ALA A 398 -2.72 -5.42 15.54
CA ALA A 398 -2.35 -6.64 16.27
C ALA A 398 -3.53 -7.63 16.38
N LYS A 399 -4.73 -7.14 16.69
CA LYS A 399 -5.95 -7.96 16.76
C LYS A 399 -6.29 -8.58 15.40
N LYS A 400 -6.25 -7.79 14.33
CA LYS A 400 -6.58 -8.25 12.98
C LYS A 400 -5.56 -9.25 12.45
N LEU A 401 -4.28 -9.08 12.76
CA LEU A 401 -3.23 -10.06 12.49
C LEU A 401 -3.27 -11.28 13.41
N ARG A 402 -4.12 -11.31 14.45
CA ARG A 402 -4.16 -12.39 15.44
C ARG A 402 -2.80 -12.58 16.12
N TRP A 403 -2.18 -11.45 16.49
CA TRP A 403 -0.93 -11.45 17.24
C TRP A 403 -1.10 -12.25 18.53
N PRO A 404 -0.09 -13.05 18.95
CA PRO A 404 -0.14 -13.80 20.20
C PRO A 404 -0.41 -12.88 21.41
N GLU A 405 -1.20 -13.35 22.37
CA GLU A 405 -1.49 -12.65 23.64
C GLU A 405 -2.00 -11.20 23.50
N VAL A 406 -2.71 -10.89 22.41
CA VAL A 406 -3.13 -9.53 22.07
C VAL A 406 -3.92 -8.80 23.16
N ASP A 407 -4.71 -9.50 23.97
CA ASP A 407 -5.53 -8.89 25.03
C ASP A 407 -4.68 -8.39 26.21
N SER A 408 -3.65 -9.15 26.59
CA SER A 408 -2.66 -8.75 27.60
C SER A 408 -1.86 -7.54 27.10
N TYR A 409 -1.43 -7.60 25.85
CA TYR A 409 -0.70 -6.53 25.17
C TYR A 409 -1.53 -5.23 25.07
N ALA A 410 -2.77 -5.30 24.60
CA ALA A 410 -3.66 -4.13 24.48
C ALA A 410 -3.92 -3.45 25.84
N SER A 411 -4.10 -4.24 26.89
CA SER A 411 -4.29 -3.74 28.26
C SER A 411 -3.04 -3.00 28.77
N ARG A 412 -1.85 -3.54 28.47
CA ARG A 412 -0.56 -2.92 28.82
C ARG A 412 -0.35 -1.59 28.11
N ILE A 413 -0.63 -1.49 26.81
CA ILE A 413 -0.47 -0.24 26.06
C ILE A 413 -1.41 0.82 26.61
N SER A 414 -2.68 0.48 26.81
CA SER A 414 -3.71 1.40 27.30
C SER A 414 -3.37 1.95 28.69
N SER A 415 -2.99 1.08 29.63
CA SER A 415 -2.59 1.51 30.99
C SER A 415 -1.35 2.41 30.99
N ASN A 416 -0.41 2.17 30.09
CA ASN A 416 0.81 2.98 30.00
C ASN A 416 0.55 4.35 29.36
N LEU A 417 -0.50 4.49 28.54
CA LEU A 417 -0.88 5.75 27.92
C LEU A 417 -1.57 6.67 28.93
N GLU A 418 -2.48 6.11 29.73
CA GLU A 418 -3.14 6.83 30.84
C GLU A 418 -2.09 7.43 31.79
N LYS A 419 -1.12 6.62 32.21
CA LYS A 419 0.01 7.05 33.05
C LYS A 419 0.88 8.13 32.40
N ALA A 420 1.07 8.09 31.08
CA ALA A 420 1.83 9.09 30.35
C ALA A 420 1.05 10.42 30.19
N SER A 421 -0.27 10.37 30.14
CA SER A 421 -1.15 11.54 29.99
C SER A 421 -1.39 12.31 31.30
N GLU A 422 -1.34 11.63 32.45
CA GLU A 422 -1.51 12.21 33.78
C GLU A 422 -0.22 12.83 34.36
N ALA A 423 0.94 12.54 33.76
CA ALA A 423 2.22 13.03 34.22
C ALA A 423 2.47 14.50 33.82
N THR A 424 2.57 15.40 34.80
CA THR A 424 3.13 16.75 34.63
C THR A 424 4.58 16.69 34.11
N PRO A 425 5.04 17.65 33.28
CA PRO A 425 6.30 17.54 32.56
C PRO A 425 7.48 17.83 33.47
N ILE A 426 8.13 16.79 34.03
CA ILE A 426 9.47 16.90 34.61
C ILE A 426 10.29 15.71 34.11
N SER A 427 11.36 15.99 33.37
CA SER A 427 12.14 15.03 32.59
C SER A 427 13.11 14.21 33.44
N THR A 428 13.06 12.88 33.41
CA THR A 428 14.11 12.00 33.99
C THR A 428 14.26 10.68 33.21
N PRO A 429 15.48 10.20 32.91
CA PRO A 429 15.74 8.82 32.49
C PRO A 429 15.89 7.88 33.72
N ILE A 430 15.57 6.59 33.56
CA ILE A 430 15.81 5.54 34.58
C ILE A 430 16.97 4.65 34.10
N GLU A 431 18.06 4.62 34.88
CA GLU A 431 18.95 3.47 35.01
C GLU A 431 18.30 2.49 35.99
N ASP A 432 17.64 1.44 35.47
CA ASP A 432 17.25 0.22 36.21
C ASP A 432 16.59 -0.79 35.23
N THR A 433 17.18 -0.93 34.05
CA THR A 433 17.06 -2.17 33.28
C THR A 433 18.40 -2.90 33.44
N PRO A 434 18.42 -4.18 33.83
CA PRO A 434 19.68 -4.88 34.01
C PRO A 434 20.43 -4.95 32.67
N MET A 435 21.63 -4.37 32.68
CA MET A 435 22.69 -4.38 31.66
C MET A 435 22.43 -3.62 30.36
N SER A 436 23.11 -2.46 30.28
CA SER A 436 23.53 -1.78 29.06
C SER A 436 24.39 -2.71 28.19
N PHE A 437 24.13 -2.72 26.88
CA PHE A 437 25.02 -3.31 25.89
C PHE A 437 25.34 -2.27 24.81
N ASP A 438 26.62 -1.93 24.70
CA ASP A 438 27.19 -0.78 23.98
C ASP A 438 27.05 -0.88 22.45
N THR A 439 25.98 -0.27 21.95
CA THR A 439 25.54 -0.03 20.56
C THR A 439 26.46 0.59 19.49
N LYS A 440 27.63 0.07 19.07
CA LYS A 440 28.35 0.66 17.90
C LYS A 440 27.44 0.82 16.66
N ALA A 441 27.18 2.06 16.28
CA ALA A 441 26.22 2.44 15.25
C ALA A 441 26.77 2.22 13.83
N SER A 442 26.36 1.13 13.18
CA SER A 442 26.46 0.98 11.71
C SER A 442 25.06 1.10 11.06
N SER A 443 25.01 1.43 9.77
CA SER A 443 23.81 1.89 9.04
C SER A 443 22.55 1.07 9.32
N TYR A 444 21.51 1.75 9.80
CA TYR A 444 20.21 1.19 10.21
C TYR A 444 19.47 0.41 9.12
N PHE A 445 19.72 0.78 7.86
CA PHE A 445 19.36 0.00 6.69
C PHE A 445 20.67 -0.53 6.12
N GLY A 446 20.82 -1.84 6.01
CA GLY A 446 22.04 -2.43 5.45
C GLY A 446 22.30 -1.88 4.06
N SER A 447 23.41 -1.17 3.89
CA SER A 447 23.93 -0.77 2.58
C SER A 447 24.50 -2.03 1.90
N GLY A 448 23.61 -2.87 1.37
CA GLY A 448 23.99 -4.03 0.59
C GLY A 448 24.48 -3.57 -0.78
N ARG A 449 25.73 -3.11 -0.88
CA ARG A 449 26.42 -3.01 -2.16
C ARG A 449 26.65 -4.43 -2.68
N SER A 450 25.72 -4.95 -3.49
CA SER A 450 26.04 -6.05 -4.38
C SER A 450 26.70 -5.45 -5.62
N ASP A 451 28.02 -5.43 -5.64
CA ASP A 451 28.87 -4.99 -6.76
C ASP A 451 28.87 -6.00 -7.91
N SER A 452 27.70 -6.57 -8.21
CA SER A 452 27.46 -7.46 -9.33
C SER A 452 26.25 -6.93 -10.07
N ASP A 453 26.50 -6.47 -11.30
CA ASP A 453 25.65 -6.09 -12.45
C ASP A 453 24.18 -6.60 -12.51
N ALA A 454 23.45 -6.57 -11.39
CA ALA A 454 22.05 -6.90 -11.26
C ALA A 454 21.28 -5.59 -11.45
N GLY A 455 20.54 -5.49 -12.56
CA GLY A 455 19.68 -4.35 -12.85
C GLY A 455 18.71 -4.03 -11.70
N PRO A 456 18.06 -2.85 -11.74
CA PRO A 456 17.22 -2.37 -10.64
C PRO A 456 16.17 -3.42 -10.28
N ALA A 457 16.39 -4.09 -9.14
CA ALA A 457 15.44 -5.06 -8.62
C ALA A 457 14.12 -4.35 -8.33
N ARG A 458 12.98 -5.00 -8.61
CA ARG A 458 11.65 -4.46 -8.26
C ARG A 458 11.50 -4.23 -6.75
N ARG A 459 12.42 -4.77 -5.95
CA ARG A 459 12.38 -4.75 -4.49
C ARG A 459 13.74 -4.41 -3.91
N ARG A 460 13.76 -3.35 -3.11
CA ARG A 460 14.85 -3.10 -2.18
C ARG A 460 14.62 -3.98 -0.94
N LYS A 461 15.66 -4.68 -0.48
CA LYS A 461 15.61 -5.40 0.80
C LYS A 461 15.58 -4.35 1.92
N ILE A 462 14.49 -4.31 2.68
CA ILE A 462 14.34 -3.37 3.80
C ILE A 462 14.62 -4.12 5.09
N SER A 463 15.88 -4.02 5.55
CA SER A 463 16.30 -4.47 6.87
C SER A 463 16.29 -3.30 7.85
N ALA A 464 15.87 -3.53 9.08
CA ALA A 464 15.79 -2.50 10.11
C ALA A 464 16.30 -3.01 11.47
N ALA A 465 17.14 -2.23 12.14
CA ALA A 465 17.59 -2.51 13.50
C ALA A 465 16.53 -2.08 14.53
N LEU A 466 15.78 -3.03 15.08
CA LEU A 466 14.75 -2.77 16.07
C LEU A 466 15.35 -2.23 17.38
N HIS A 467 14.75 -1.19 17.93
CA HIS A 467 15.15 -0.63 19.22
C HIS A 467 13.92 -0.20 20.03
N PRO A 468 13.76 -0.60 21.31
CA PRO A 468 12.58 -0.28 22.11
C PRO A 468 12.25 1.23 22.26
N SER A 469 13.24 2.11 22.02
CA SER A 469 13.07 3.57 21.97
C SER A 469 13.53 4.17 20.63
N GLY A 470 13.55 3.35 19.58
CA GLY A 470 14.02 3.67 18.24
C GLY A 470 13.16 4.69 17.51
N TRP A 471 13.67 5.16 16.37
CA TRP A 471 12.98 6.14 15.56
C TRP A 471 11.76 5.57 14.81
N LEU A 472 11.68 4.25 14.60
CA LEU A 472 10.55 3.60 13.92
C LEU A 472 9.25 3.73 14.71
N SER A 473 9.23 3.28 15.97
CA SER A 473 8.07 3.49 16.85
C SER A 473 7.70 4.97 17.00
N LYS A 474 8.69 5.88 17.13
CA LYS A 474 8.43 7.33 17.20
C LYS A 474 7.78 7.89 15.93
N SER A 475 8.14 7.36 14.76
CA SER A 475 7.53 7.76 13.48
C SER A 475 6.06 7.39 13.42
N TYR A 476 5.71 6.16 13.82
CA TYR A 476 4.32 5.72 13.86
C TYR A 476 3.50 6.49 14.91
N VAL A 477 4.01 6.56 16.15
CA VAL A 477 3.32 7.18 17.29
C VAL A 477 3.14 8.69 17.11
N SER A 478 4.08 9.39 16.47
CA SER A 478 3.93 10.81 16.14
C SER A 478 2.87 11.06 15.05
N GLY A 479 2.60 10.07 14.20
CA GLY A 479 1.73 10.19 13.04
C GLY A 479 2.35 10.91 11.84
N LEU A 480 3.64 11.25 11.89
CA LEU A 480 4.35 11.89 10.79
C LEU A 480 4.89 10.81 9.85
N MET A 481 4.06 10.41 8.90
CA MET A 481 4.36 9.40 7.89
C MET A 481 3.84 9.90 6.54
N LEU A 482 4.61 9.64 5.49
CA LEU A 482 4.20 9.98 4.13
C LEU A 482 3.46 8.81 3.47
N PRO A 483 2.52 9.09 2.55
CA PRO A 483 1.83 8.08 1.76
C PRO A 483 2.76 7.07 1.08
N GLY A 484 2.36 5.80 1.08
CA GLY A 484 3.11 4.69 0.50
C GLY A 484 3.26 3.49 1.44
N GLU A 485 4.12 2.55 1.04
CA GLU A 485 4.34 1.28 1.75
C GLU A 485 5.05 1.40 3.11
N GLY A 486 5.65 2.56 3.41
CA GLY A 486 6.38 2.80 4.66
C GLY A 486 5.53 2.55 5.92
N MET A 487 4.22 2.78 5.86
CA MET A 487 3.31 2.52 6.98
C MET A 487 3.30 1.04 7.40
N HIS A 488 3.37 0.11 6.45
CA HIS A 488 3.41 -1.34 6.74
C HIS A 488 4.64 -1.72 7.56
N HIS A 489 5.77 -1.07 7.27
CA HIS A 489 7.04 -1.27 7.95
C HIS A 489 6.99 -0.68 9.36
N LEU A 490 6.59 0.59 9.46
CA LEU A 490 6.54 1.31 10.73
C LEU A 490 5.60 0.66 11.74
N ILE A 491 4.40 0.23 11.33
CA ILE A 491 3.44 -0.38 12.25
C ILE A 491 3.89 -1.76 12.75
N MET A 492 4.52 -2.59 11.89
CA MET A 492 5.05 -3.89 12.31
C MET A 492 6.27 -3.73 13.22
N CYS A 493 7.19 -2.83 12.88
CA CYS A 493 8.32 -2.54 13.76
C CYS A 493 7.86 -2.00 15.11
N THR A 494 6.85 -1.13 15.12
CA THR A 494 6.24 -0.67 16.37
C THR A 494 5.67 -1.85 17.16
N LEU A 495 4.92 -2.76 16.52
CA LEU A 495 4.40 -3.95 17.21
C LEU A 495 5.53 -4.79 17.84
N LEU A 496 6.59 -5.05 17.08
CA LEU A 496 7.74 -5.84 17.50
C LEU A 496 8.53 -5.17 18.63
N GLU A 497 8.91 -3.89 18.49
CA GLU A 497 9.66 -3.13 19.51
C GLU A 497 8.91 -3.04 20.85
N ASN A 498 7.60 -3.27 20.83
CA ASN A 498 6.70 -3.16 21.98
C ASN A 498 6.41 -4.53 22.63
N ASP A 499 6.82 -5.62 21.98
CA ASP A 499 6.67 -6.99 22.46
C ASP A 499 8.05 -7.53 22.84
N LYS A 500 8.34 -7.50 24.15
CA LYS A 500 9.64 -7.94 24.71
C LYS A 500 9.91 -9.41 24.38
N ASP A 501 8.89 -10.27 24.47
CA ASP A 501 9.03 -11.69 24.20
C ASP A 501 9.34 -11.93 22.71
N ALA A 502 8.73 -11.14 21.82
CA ALA A 502 9.04 -11.19 20.38
C ALA A 502 10.48 -10.71 20.10
N MET A 503 10.92 -9.60 20.70
CA MET A 503 12.28 -9.07 20.54
C MET A 503 13.36 -10.07 21.00
N GLU A 504 13.16 -10.72 22.15
CA GLU A 504 14.10 -11.70 22.69
C GLU A 504 14.24 -12.94 21.78
N ARG A 505 13.14 -13.35 21.13
CA ARG A 505 13.11 -14.57 20.30
C ARG A 505 13.50 -14.34 18.85
N LEU A 506 13.10 -13.21 18.27
CA LEU A 506 13.37 -12.87 16.87
C LEU A 506 14.71 -12.16 16.67
N GLY A 507 15.23 -11.53 17.71
CA GLY A 507 16.44 -10.74 17.67
C GLY A 507 16.21 -9.29 17.21
N PRO A 508 17.28 -8.47 17.23
CA PRO A 508 17.19 -7.03 17.04
C PRO A 508 17.16 -6.60 15.56
N MET A 509 17.26 -7.52 14.60
CA MET A 509 17.28 -7.18 13.17
C MET A 509 16.02 -7.72 12.49
N ALA A 510 15.22 -6.84 11.91
CA ALA A 510 14.01 -7.19 11.18
C ALA A 510 14.20 -7.11 9.67
N ASN A 511 13.65 -8.07 8.91
CA ASN A 511 13.55 -8.01 7.45
C ASN A 511 12.09 -7.81 7.03
N LEU A 512 11.71 -6.57 6.73
CA LEU A 512 10.31 -6.16 6.60
C LEU A 512 9.67 -6.51 5.24
N CYS A 513 10.47 -7.09 4.33
CA CYS A 513 9.99 -7.63 3.06
C CYS A 513 9.89 -9.17 3.07
N ALA A 514 10.33 -9.83 4.15
CA ALA A 514 10.39 -11.27 4.26
C ALA A 514 9.32 -11.82 5.24
N GLY A 515 9.62 -12.93 5.93
CA GLY A 515 8.75 -13.46 6.98
C GLY A 515 9.52 -13.90 8.22
N PHE A 516 8.78 -14.27 9.25
CA PHE A 516 9.32 -14.79 10.49
C PHE A 516 8.35 -15.77 11.14
N ILE A 517 8.90 -16.66 11.97
CA ILE A 517 8.12 -17.56 12.83
C ILE A 517 8.16 -16.99 14.24
N TYR A 518 6.99 -16.91 14.87
CA TYR A 518 6.86 -16.49 16.26
C TYR A 518 5.65 -17.16 16.90
N SER A 519 5.85 -17.80 18.07
CA SER A 519 4.76 -18.36 18.88
C SER A 519 3.85 -19.32 18.10
N ARG A 520 4.48 -20.27 17.37
CA ARG A 520 3.80 -21.30 16.54
C ARG A 520 2.93 -20.75 15.41
N LYS A 521 3.13 -19.50 15.01
CA LYS A 521 2.54 -18.91 13.80
C LYS A 521 3.66 -18.43 12.89
N SER A 522 3.34 -18.30 11.61
CA SER A 522 4.21 -17.60 10.66
C SER A 522 3.61 -16.27 10.26
N PHE A 523 4.47 -15.28 10.09
CA PHE A 523 4.13 -13.93 9.68
C PHE A 523 4.92 -13.58 8.42
N TRP A 524 4.24 -13.04 7.42
CA TRP A 524 4.82 -12.79 6.12
C TRP A 524 4.42 -11.41 5.64
N SER A 525 5.39 -10.65 5.12
CA SER A 525 5.08 -9.49 4.31
C SER A 525 4.30 -9.91 3.06
N THR A 526 3.34 -9.08 2.63
CA THR A 526 2.65 -9.22 1.33
C THR A 526 3.62 -9.07 0.16
N ALA A 527 4.83 -8.54 0.38
CA ALA A 527 5.93 -8.59 -0.57
C ALA A 527 6.48 -10.02 -0.75
N CYS A 528 6.32 -10.92 0.21
CA CYS A 528 6.78 -12.31 0.07
C CYS A 528 5.74 -13.20 -0.62
N VAL A 529 6.16 -13.97 -1.63
CA VAL A 529 5.27 -14.89 -2.36
C VAL A 529 4.69 -15.97 -1.44
N VAL A 530 5.45 -16.45 -0.45
CA VAL A 530 4.97 -17.41 0.57
C VAL A 530 3.76 -16.82 1.29
N GLY A 531 3.85 -15.57 1.73
CA GLY A 531 2.74 -14.84 2.32
C GLY A 531 1.52 -14.82 1.40
N ARG A 532 1.68 -14.33 0.17
CA ARG A 532 0.58 -14.21 -0.81
C ARG A 532 -0.12 -15.54 -1.12
N VAL A 533 0.63 -16.65 -1.11
CA VAL A 533 0.11 -18.00 -1.31
C VAL A 533 -0.64 -18.48 -0.06
N LEU A 534 -0.02 -18.41 1.12
CA LEU A 534 -0.61 -18.86 2.39
C LEU A 534 -1.81 -18.02 2.85
N ALA A 535 -1.90 -16.77 2.41
CA ALA A 535 -3.00 -15.88 2.72
C ALA A 535 -4.37 -16.45 2.31
N ALA A 536 -4.39 -17.29 1.27
CA ALA A 536 -5.59 -18.00 0.81
C ALA A 536 -6.03 -19.14 1.74
N GLY A 537 -5.24 -19.50 2.75
CA GLY A 537 -5.53 -20.58 3.67
C GLY A 537 -6.61 -20.26 4.70
N ARG A 538 -7.21 -21.33 5.24
CA ARG A 538 -8.04 -21.22 6.45
C ARG A 538 -7.14 -20.86 7.63
N GLY A 539 -7.65 -20.03 8.55
CA GLY A 539 -6.86 -19.57 9.70
C GLY A 539 -5.96 -18.36 9.42
N SER A 540 -5.64 -18.08 8.15
CA SER A 540 -4.81 -16.92 7.78
C SER A 540 -5.54 -15.59 8.00
N ALA A 541 -4.80 -14.54 8.31
CA ALA A 541 -5.29 -13.16 8.38
C ALA A 541 -4.35 -12.21 7.64
N GLU A 542 -4.88 -11.09 7.15
CA GLU A 542 -4.10 -10.09 6.42
C GLU A 542 -4.50 -8.68 6.88
N CYS A 543 -3.51 -7.86 7.20
CA CYS A 543 -3.70 -6.47 7.57
C CYS A 543 -2.45 -5.65 7.23
N MET A 544 -2.63 -4.46 6.63
CA MET A 544 -1.58 -3.45 6.47
C MET A 544 -0.26 -4.04 5.96
N GLY A 545 -0.32 -4.77 4.85
CA GLY A 545 0.84 -5.32 4.18
C GLY A 545 1.44 -6.57 4.84
N TRP A 546 0.83 -7.11 5.89
CA TRP A 546 1.28 -8.30 6.59
C TRP A 546 0.21 -9.39 6.63
N ILE A 547 0.68 -10.63 6.62
CA ILE A 547 -0.14 -11.85 6.64
C ILE A 547 0.31 -12.71 7.81
N SER A 548 -0.64 -13.18 8.61
CA SER A 548 -0.39 -14.23 9.60
C SER A 548 -1.01 -15.55 9.16
N SER A 549 -0.36 -16.66 9.49
CA SER A 549 -0.83 -18.00 9.18
C SER A 549 -0.54 -18.96 10.34
N ASP A 550 -1.44 -19.92 10.53
CA ASP A 550 -1.26 -21.04 11.46
C ASP A 550 -0.32 -22.12 10.88
N ILE A 551 0.05 -21.98 9.60
CA ILE A 551 1.02 -22.86 8.92
C ILE A 551 2.43 -22.35 9.21
N VAL A 552 3.27 -23.20 9.79
CA VAL A 552 4.68 -22.91 10.07
C VAL A 552 5.60 -23.79 9.22
N PRO A 553 6.78 -23.30 8.79
CA PRO A 553 7.79 -24.13 8.15
C PRO A 553 8.21 -25.32 9.01
N ASN A 554 8.42 -26.47 8.37
CA ASN A 554 8.95 -27.66 9.04
C ASN A 554 10.37 -27.43 9.56
N ASN A 555 10.67 -27.94 10.75
CA ASN A 555 12.02 -27.97 11.36
C ASN A 555 12.67 -26.60 11.63
N LEU A 556 11.89 -25.51 11.72
CA LEU A 556 12.36 -24.19 12.11
C LEU A 556 11.65 -23.69 13.37
N GLY A 557 12.44 -23.10 14.27
CA GLY A 557 11.94 -22.42 15.46
C GLY A 557 11.58 -20.96 15.19
N ASP A 558 11.40 -20.19 16.27
CA ASP A 558 11.19 -18.75 16.19
C ASP A 558 12.40 -18.07 15.51
N GLY A 559 12.16 -17.11 14.62
CA GLY A 559 13.22 -16.39 13.90
C GLY A 559 12.81 -15.83 12.54
N TRP A 560 13.64 -14.93 12.00
CA TRP A 560 13.48 -14.36 10.67
C TRP A 560 13.92 -15.33 9.56
N VAL A 561 13.20 -15.30 8.44
CA VAL A 561 13.41 -16.19 7.31
C VAL A 561 13.28 -15.40 6.01
N ASN A 562 14.28 -15.51 5.14
CA ASN A 562 14.22 -14.99 3.78
C ASN A 562 13.99 -16.12 2.76
N ILE A 563 13.32 -15.80 1.64
CA ILE A 563 12.95 -16.79 0.64
C ILE A 563 13.68 -16.50 -0.68
N ALA A 564 14.28 -17.53 -1.26
CA ALA A 564 14.89 -17.48 -2.59
C ALA A 564 13.78 -17.47 -3.64
N VAL A 565 13.60 -16.34 -4.33
CA VAL A 565 12.59 -16.19 -5.39
C VAL A 565 13.20 -15.47 -6.58
N ALA A 566 12.92 -15.96 -7.78
CA ALA A 566 13.32 -15.29 -9.01
C ALA A 566 12.23 -14.34 -9.52
N GLU A 567 12.65 -13.18 -10.02
CA GLU A 567 11.76 -12.25 -10.73
C GLU A 567 11.27 -12.86 -12.05
N ILE A 568 10.12 -12.38 -12.52
CA ILE A 568 9.52 -12.80 -13.80
C ILE A 568 10.13 -11.95 -14.92
N PRO A 569 10.85 -12.54 -15.90
CA PRO A 569 11.57 -11.77 -16.91
C PRO A 569 10.71 -10.79 -17.71
N ASP A 570 9.48 -11.18 -18.06
CA ASP A 570 8.57 -10.33 -18.83
C ASP A 570 8.04 -9.15 -18.02
N ASP A 571 7.87 -9.32 -16.72
CA ASP A 571 7.48 -8.23 -15.81
C ASP A 571 8.59 -7.18 -15.69
N VAL A 572 9.86 -7.63 -15.62
CA VAL A 572 11.05 -6.77 -15.55
C VAL A 572 11.22 -5.98 -16.86
N LYS A 573 11.08 -6.66 -18.01
CA LYS A 573 11.16 -6.01 -19.34
C LYS A 573 10.11 -4.91 -19.53
N ASN A 574 8.95 -5.06 -18.89
CA ASN A 574 7.79 -4.17 -19.02
C ASN A 574 7.69 -3.17 -17.86
N THR A 575 8.82 -2.67 -17.34
CA THR A 575 8.85 -1.62 -16.30
C THR A 575 9.03 -0.21 -16.90
N GLY A 576 8.80 0.81 -16.09
CA GLY A 576 9.02 2.22 -16.45
C GLY A 576 8.15 2.66 -17.63
N LYS A 577 8.77 3.24 -18.66
CA LYS A 577 8.05 3.74 -19.86
C LYS A 577 7.47 2.63 -20.74
N LYS A 578 7.90 1.38 -20.56
CA LYS A 578 7.39 0.20 -21.29
C LYS A 578 6.21 -0.46 -20.58
N ALA A 579 5.84 0.02 -19.40
CA ALA A 579 4.74 -0.54 -18.61
C ALA A 579 3.40 -0.50 -19.36
N ARG A 580 2.59 -1.54 -19.13
CA ARG A 580 1.23 -1.68 -19.66
C ARG A 580 0.40 -0.41 -19.47
N LEU A 581 0.57 0.27 -18.33
CA LEU A 581 -0.17 1.47 -17.95
C LEU A 581 0.00 2.65 -18.92
N TRP A 582 1.10 2.72 -19.67
CA TRP A 582 1.28 3.76 -20.71
C TRP A 582 0.45 3.50 -21.97
N SER A 583 0.04 2.26 -22.20
CA SER A 583 -0.74 1.84 -23.38
C SER A 583 -2.25 2.01 -23.15
N LYS A 584 -2.70 3.25 -22.90
CA LYS A 584 -4.08 3.59 -22.50
C LYS A 584 -5.15 2.98 -23.40
N THR A 585 -4.99 3.15 -24.72
CA THR A 585 -5.96 2.65 -25.71
C THR A 585 -5.98 1.13 -25.80
N VAL A 586 -4.86 0.47 -25.50
CA VAL A 586 -4.78 -1.00 -25.50
C VAL A 586 -5.52 -1.56 -24.28
N ILE A 587 -5.39 -0.92 -23.11
CA ILE A 587 -6.15 -1.30 -21.91
C ILE A 587 -7.65 -1.22 -22.19
N GLU A 588 -8.13 -0.09 -22.72
CA GLU A 588 -9.55 0.12 -23.02
C GLU A 588 -10.05 -0.87 -24.10
N ARG A 589 -9.29 -1.06 -25.17
CA ARG A 589 -9.65 -1.98 -26.27
C ARG A 589 -9.69 -3.43 -25.82
N GLU A 590 -8.69 -3.89 -25.05
CA GLU A 590 -8.59 -5.29 -24.60
C GLU A 590 -9.50 -5.61 -23.42
N ALA A 591 -10.24 -4.63 -22.91
CA ALA A 591 -11.29 -4.80 -21.91
C ALA A 591 -12.68 -4.36 -22.39
N GLY A 592 -12.81 -3.90 -23.64
CA GLY A 592 -14.03 -3.33 -24.19
C GLY A 592 -15.17 -4.34 -24.26
N VAL A 593 -16.40 -3.94 -23.94
CA VAL A 593 -17.57 -4.84 -23.98
C VAL A 593 -17.90 -5.37 -25.37
N LEU A 594 -17.57 -4.60 -26.41
CA LEU A 594 -17.77 -4.98 -27.81
C LEU A 594 -16.50 -5.61 -28.44
N GLY A 595 -15.43 -5.80 -27.67
CA GLY A 595 -14.12 -6.16 -28.21
C GLY A 595 -13.60 -5.07 -29.16
N ASP A 596 -13.08 -5.49 -30.31
CA ASP A 596 -12.57 -4.62 -31.38
C ASP A 596 -13.57 -4.33 -32.51
N ALA A 597 -14.83 -4.76 -32.35
CA ALA A 597 -15.85 -4.60 -33.38
C ALA A 597 -16.33 -3.14 -33.52
N ASP A 598 -16.69 -2.75 -34.75
CA ASP A 598 -17.44 -1.52 -35.00
C ASP A 598 -18.82 -1.63 -34.34
N PRO A 599 -19.20 -0.71 -33.43
CA PRO A 599 -20.50 -0.72 -32.76
C PRO A 599 -21.70 -0.90 -33.70
N HIS A 600 -21.62 -0.38 -34.93
CA HIS A 600 -22.69 -0.48 -35.92
C HIS A 600 -22.82 -1.86 -36.57
N SER A 601 -21.84 -2.74 -36.36
CA SER A 601 -21.76 -4.08 -36.96
C SER A 601 -22.05 -5.22 -35.96
N VAL A 602 -22.19 -4.89 -34.67
CA VAL A 602 -22.33 -5.87 -33.60
C VAL A 602 -23.70 -6.52 -33.63
N LEU A 603 -23.72 -7.85 -33.73
CA LEU A 603 -24.94 -8.65 -33.71
C LEU A 603 -25.16 -9.29 -32.33
N PRO A 604 -26.42 -9.52 -31.94
CA PRO A 604 -26.69 -10.25 -30.69
C PRO A 604 -26.10 -11.67 -30.63
N ALA A 605 -25.87 -12.30 -31.79
CA ALA A 605 -25.25 -13.61 -31.90
C ALA A 605 -23.72 -13.60 -31.67
N ASP A 606 -23.09 -12.43 -31.64
CA ASP A 606 -21.65 -12.29 -31.36
C ASP A 606 -21.32 -12.45 -29.87
N PHE A 607 -22.34 -12.58 -29.01
CA PHE A 607 -22.16 -12.70 -27.57
C PHE A 607 -22.51 -14.08 -27.03
N ILE A 608 -21.72 -14.50 -26.05
CA ILE A 608 -21.98 -15.67 -25.21
C ILE A 608 -22.03 -15.30 -23.73
N ILE A 609 -22.63 -16.12 -22.86
CA ILE A 609 -22.46 -15.97 -21.41
C ILE A 609 -21.56 -17.10 -20.92
N PRO A 610 -20.28 -16.84 -20.58
CA PRO A 610 -19.42 -17.83 -19.99
C PRO A 610 -19.99 -18.30 -18.64
N TYR A 611 -20.06 -19.61 -18.44
CA TYR A 611 -20.46 -20.25 -17.18
C TYR A 611 -19.54 -21.44 -16.90
N GLU A 612 -19.35 -21.85 -15.65
CA GLU A 612 -18.29 -22.77 -15.23
C GLU A 612 -18.56 -24.25 -15.60
N ASN A 613 -19.82 -24.65 -15.68
CA ASN A 613 -20.24 -26.06 -15.76
C ASN A 613 -20.53 -26.61 -17.17
N ASN A 614 -19.70 -26.29 -18.18
CA ASN A 614 -19.96 -26.77 -19.55
C ASN A 614 -19.11 -27.99 -19.94
N TYR A 615 -18.84 -28.90 -19.02
CA TYR A 615 -18.06 -30.10 -19.30
C TYR A 615 -18.94 -31.18 -19.95
N VAL A 616 -18.42 -31.89 -20.97
CA VAL A 616 -19.05 -33.09 -21.57
C VAL A 616 -19.39 -34.12 -20.49
N GLU A 617 -18.46 -34.32 -19.54
CA GLU A 617 -18.65 -35.16 -18.36
C GLU A 617 -18.43 -34.35 -17.09
N PRO A 618 -19.21 -34.56 -16.01
CA PRO A 618 -19.00 -33.84 -14.76
C PRO A 618 -17.57 -34.06 -14.24
N PRO A 619 -16.83 -32.98 -13.91
CA PRO A 619 -15.49 -33.13 -13.38
C PRO A 619 -15.52 -33.82 -12.01
N PRO A 620 -14.44 -34.51 -11.64
CA PRO A 620 -14.38 -35.23 -10.38
C PRO A 620 -14.35 -34.28 -9.18
N SER A 621 -14.98 -34.71 -8.08
CA SER A 621 -14.85 -34.03 -6.78
C SER A 621 -13.46 -34.29 -6.19
N LEU A 622 -12.76 -33.21 -5.83
CA LEU A 622 -11.44 -33.26 -5.21
C LEU A 622 -11.50 -32.73 -3.78
N THR A 623 -10.82 -33.42 -2.87
CA THR A 623 -10.45 -32.92 -1.55
C THR A 623 -8.95 -32.65 -1.56
N VAL A 624 -8.56 -31.41 -1.22
CA VAL A 624 -7.16 -30.98 -1.12
C VAL A 624 -6.86 -30.69 0.34
N GLU A 625 -5.78 -31.25 0.87
CA GLU A 625 -5.28 -30.97 2.20
C GLU A 625 -3.82 -30.54 2.12
N LEU A 626 -3.50 -29.41 2.77
CA LEU A 626 -2.12 -28.96 2.90
C LEU A 626 -1.39 -29.85 3.91
N GLN A 627 -0.23 -30.36 3.51
CA GLN A 627 0.59 -31.27 4.33
C GLN A 627 1.74 -30.53 5.01
N SER A 628 2.45 -29.67 4.27
CA SER A 628 3.66 -29.04 4.79
C SER A 628 4.06 -27.78 4.04
N LEU A 629 4.77 -26.90 4.75
CA LEU A 629 5.61 -25.85 4.19
C LEU A 629 7.06 -26.22 4.47
N ASN A 630 7.84 -26.48 3.42
CA ASN A 630 9.23 -26.93 3.55
C ASN A 630 10.17 -25.80 3.13
N LEU A 631 11.19 -25.57 3.95
CA LEU A 631 12.33 -24.72 3.60
C LEU A 631 13.57 -25.61 3.47
N PHE A 632 14.25 -25.50 2.32
CA PHE A 632 15.42 -26.34 2.00
C PHE A 632 16.73 -25.65 2.39
N ALA A 633 17.85 -26.38 2.29
CA ALA A 633 19.17 -25.86 2.64
C ALA A 633 19.42 -24.44 2.07
N PRO A 634 19.92 -23.48 2.88
CA PRO A 634 20.16 -22.12 2.44
C PRO A 634 21.03 -22.03 1.19
N VAL A 635 20.62 -21.22 0.21
CA VAL A 635 21.38 -21.06 -1.05
C VAL A 635 22.68 -20.29 -0.84
N ASP A 636 22.76 -19.51 0.25
CA ASP A 636 23.94 -18.72 0.63
C ASP A 636 25.17 -19.58 1.03
N SER A 637 25.05 -20.91 0.97
CA SER A 637 26.09 -21.87 1.36
C SER A 637 27.03 -22.32 0.22
N VAL A 638 26.95 -21.72 -0.98
CA VAL A 638 27.76 -22.13 -2.15
C VAL A 638 28.40 -20.93 -2.88
N HIS A 639 29.71 -20.74 -2.67
CA HIS A 639 30.71 -19.88 -3.36
C HIS A 639 30.69 -18.37 -3.02
N THR A 640 31.81 -17.64 -2.84
CA THR A 640 33.27 -17.88 -2.75
C THR A 640 33.89 -16.58 -2.19
N THR A 641 35.06 -16.69 -1.52
CA THR A 641 35.88 -15.61 -0.91
C THR A 641 35.26 -14.85 0.28
N PRO A 642 35.92 -14.86 1.46
CA PRO A 642 35.49 -14.07 2.60
C PRO A 642 35.87 -12.62 2.33
N THR A 643 34.96 -11.85 1.75
CA THR A 643 34.94 -10.40 1.98
C THR A 643 33.98 -10.17 3.12
N GLU A 644 34.38 -10.64 4.32
CA GLU A 644 33.76 -10.22 5.56
C GLU A 644 34.13 -8.75 5.78
N GLU A 645 33.36 -7.82 5.20
CA GLU A 645 33.23 -6.52 5.85
C GLU A 645 32.44 -6.76 7.15
N ARG A 646 33.20 -6.92 8.23
CA ARG A 646 32.73 -7.20 9.58
C ARG A 646 31.64 -6.21 9.99
N MET A 647 30.38 -6.66 9.98
CA MET A 647 29.33 -6.04 10.81
C MET A 647 29.53 -6.49 12.26
N LEU A 648 30.27 -5.70 13.03
CA LEU A 648 30.36 -5.88 14.48
C LEU A 648 29.09 -5.31 15.13
N THR A 649 28.15 -6.19 15.46
CA THR A 649 27.06 -5.87 16.40
C THR A 649 27.52 -6.15 17.83
N PRO A 650 27.24 -5.28 18.80
CA PRO A 650 27.77 -5.38 20.17
C PRO A 650 26.92 -6.23 21.12
N PHE A 651 25.87 -6.90 20.62
CA PHE A 651 25.08 -7.85 21.41
C PHE A 651 25.73 -9.25 21.51
N SER A 652 27.01 -9.35 21.20
CA SER A 652 27.71 -10.62 20.97
C SER A 652 29.04 -10.67 21.71
N GLU A 653 29.02 -10.67 23.05
CA GLU A 653 30.03 -11.49 23.74
C GLU A 653 29.70 -12.96 23.47
N GLY A 654 30.14 -13.46 22.31
CA GLY A 654 30.25 -14.90 22.01
C GLY A 654 29.28 -15.53 21.00
N SER A 655 28.26 -14.84 20.48
CA SER A 655 27.36 -15.43 19.46
C SER A 655 27.25 -14.54 18.22
N ARG A 656 27.55 -15.10 17.04
CA ARG A 656 27.33 -14.44 15.74
C ARG A 656 25.89 -13.86 15.67
N PRO A 657 25.67 -12.66 15.07
CA PRO A 657 24.32 -12.27 14.72
C PRO A 657 23.68 -13.41 13.90
N PRO A 658 22.41 -13.78 14.15
CA PRO A 658 21.80 -14.88 13.42
C PRO A 658 21.86 -14.58 11.93
N ASP A 659 22.61 -15.41 11.20
CA ASP A 659 22.78 -15.27 9.77
C ASP A 659 21.39 -15.32 9.11
N LEU A 660 20.99 -14.23 8.48
CA LEU A 660 19.70 -14.16 7.80
C LEU A 660 19.78 -14.98 6.51
N HIS A 661 19.51 -16.26 6.66
CA HIS A 661 19.62 -17.23 5.58
C HIS A 661 18.47 -17.10 4.57
N THR A 662 18.81 -17.30 3.29
CA THR A 662 17.86 -17.34 2.19
C THR A 662 17.54 -18.78 1.81
N TYR A 663 16.28 -19.17 1.95
CA TYR A 663 15.80 -20.54 1.77
C TYR A 663 14.97 -20.69 0.49
N PRO A 664 15.21 -21.71 -0.34
CA PRO A 664 14.20 -22.18 -1.28
C PRO A 664 13.01 -22.74 -0.49
N ALA A 665 11.80 -22.51 -1.00
CA ALA A 665 10.56 -22.94 -0.33
C ALA A 665 9.70 -23.81 -1.26
N SER A 666 9.01 -24.79 -0.68
CA SER A 666 7.95 -25.56 -1.34
C SER A 666 6.76 -25.78 -0.40
N ILE A 667 5.60 -26.10 -0.98
CA ILE A 667 4.42 -26.53 -0.23
C ILE A 667 3.98 -27.90 -0.73
N GLY A 668 3.77 -28.83 0.21
CA GLY A 668 3.28 -30.18 -0.03
C GLY A 668 1.77 -30.30 0.21
N PHE A 669 1.10 -31.11 -0.62
CA PHE A 669 -0.34 -31.33 -0.60
C PHE A 669 -0.69 -32.80 -0.81
N SER A 670 -1.75 -33.27 -0.15
CA SER A 670 -2.46 -34.48 -0.55
C SER A 670 -3.73 -34.11 -1.30
N VAL A 671 -3.96 -34.76 -2.44
CA VAL A 671 -5.16 -34.57 -3.26
C VAL A 671 -5.86 -35.91 -3.40
N THR A 672 -7.11 -35.97 -2.94
CA THR A 672 -7.94 -37.18 -2.97
C THR A 672 -9.13 -36.96 -3.89
N GLN A 673 -9.26 -37.80 -4.91
CA GLN A 673 -10.44 -37.85 -5.77
C GLN A 673 -11.51 -38.72 -5.11
N LEU A 674 -12.78 -38.29 -5.13
CA LEU A 674 -13.88 -39.05 -4.53
C LEU A 674 -13.99 -40.47 -5.12
N GLY A 675 -13.77 -41.49 -4.28
CA GLY A 675 -13.76 -42.90 -4.70
C GLY A 675 -12.49 -43.36 -5.44
N GLY A 676 -11.46 -42.51 -5.49
CA GLY A 676 -10.19 -42.74 -6.18
C GLY A 676 -8.97 -42.80 -5.26
N ARG A 677 -7.78 -42.70 -5.87
CA ARG A 677 -6.48 -42.71 -5.16
C ARG A 677 -6.18 -41.32 -4.58
N THR A 678 -5.41 -41.30 -3.50
CA THR A 678 -4.79 -40.07 -2.98
C THR A 678 -3.39 -39.92 -3.58
N ASP A 679 -3.16 -38.79 -4.25
CA ASP A 679 -1.87 -38.43 -4.83
C ASP A 679 -1.21 -37.31 -4.02
N GLN A 680 0.11 -37.29 -3.98
CA GLN A 680 0.91 -36.27 -3.29
C GLN A 680 1.52 -35.32 -4.32
N TYR A 681 1.40 -34.02 -4.07
CA TYR A 681 1.96 -32.98 -4.91
C TYR A 681 2.84 -32.05 -4.09
N GLU A 682 3.95 -31.60 -4.66
CA GLU A 682 4.83 -30.61 -4.06
C GLU A 682 5.14 -29.53 -5.10
N PHE A 683 4.91 -28.27 -4.74
CA PHE A 683 5.13 -27.14 -5.64
C PHE A 683 6.17 -26.18 -5.06
N ALA A 684 7.17 -25.83 -5.85
CA ALA A 684 8.20 -24.89 -5.46
C ALA A 684 7.70 -23.45 -5.57
N LEU A 685 7.94 -22.62 -4.55
CA LEU A 685 7.59 -21.19 -4.56
C LEU A 685 8.73 -20.35 -5.18
N ALA A 686 9.12 -20.72 -6.40
CA ALA A 686 10.35 -20.26 -7.03
C ALA A 686 10.24 -18.92 -7.77
N LYS A 687 9.03 -18.50 -8.16
CA LYS A 687 8.78 -17.27 -8.92
C LYS A 687 7.92 -16.29 -8.15
N ASP A 688 8.25 -15.02 -8.32
CA ASP A 688 7.63 -13.93 -7.61
C ASP A 688 6.34 -13.44 -8.28
N VAL A 689 5.27 -14.22 -8.13
CA VAL A 689 3.98 -13.93 -8.77
C VAL A 689 3.07 -13.06 -7.92
N TYR A 690 2.18 -12.33 -8.58
CA TYR A 690 1.13 -11.52 -7.98
C TYR A 690 -0.26 -12.08 -8.28
N PHE A 691 -1.17 -11.85 -7.34
CA PHE A 691 -2.57 -12.21 -7.46
C PHE A 691 -3.43 -10.95 -7.38
N VAL A 692 -4.44 -10.85 -8.23
CA VAL A 692 -5.37 -9.71 -8.27
C VAL A 692 -6.78 -10.18 -7.97
N THR A 693 -7.50 -9.48 -7.10
CA THR A 693 -8.94 -9.70 -6.92
C THR A 693 -9.67 -9.20 -8.16
N ALA A 694 -10.47 -10.05 -8.81
CA ALA A 694 -11.33 -9.63 -9.90
C ALA A 694 -12.34 -8.58 -9.43
N HIS A 695 -12.49 -7.52 -10.22
CA HIS A 695 -13.39 -6.42 -9.93
C HIS A 695 -14.85 -6.89 -9.87
N PRO A 696 -15.60 -6.55 -8.80
CA PRO A 696 -16.98 -6.97 -8.69
C PRO A 696 -17.86 -6.43 -9.83
N CYS A 697 -18.91 -7.16 -10.19
CA CYS A 697 -19.87 -6.71 -11.19
C CYS A 697 -21.28 -7.15 -10.83
N VAL A 698 -22.30 -6.42 -11.30
CA VAL A 698 -23.71 -6.71 -11.04
C VAL A 698 -24.45 -6.90 -12.36
N PRO A 699 -24.72 -8.15 -12.79
CA PRO A 699 -25.52 -8.40 -13.97
C PRO A 699 -26.96 -7.89 -13.81
N SER A 700 -27.48 -7.17 -14.80
CA SER A 700 -28.86 -6.67 -14.77
C SER A 700 -29.88 -7.83 -14.82
N ALA A 701 -30.83 -7.84 -13.89
CA ALA A 701 -31.95 -8.79 -13.86
C ALA A 701 -32.86 -8.72 -15.11
N ARG A 702 -32.71 -7.65 -15.91
CA ARG A 702 -33.48 -7.42 -17.15
C ARG A 702 -32.80 -8.01 -18.39
N VAL A 703 -31.60 -8.56 -18.26
CA VAL A 703 -30.96 -9.39 -19.29
C VAL A 703 -31.69 -10.72 -19.34
N LYS A 704 -32.92 -10.70 -19.86
CA LYS A 704 -33.52 -11.89 -20.45
C LYS A 704 -32.61 -12.22 -21.62
N ILE A 705 -31.87 -13.33 -21.51
CA ILE A 705 -31.04 -13.96 -22.56
C ILE A 705 -31.55 -13.50 -23.91
N VAL A 706 -30.70 -12.93 -24.76
CA VAL A 706 -31.07 -12.62 -26.14
C VAL A 706 -31.64 -13.90 -26.74
N LYS A 707 -32.97 -13.98 -26.84
CA LYS A 707 -33.70 -15.15 -27.34
C LYS A 707 -33.55 -15.19 -28.86
N ALA A 708 -32.33 -15.38 -29.33
CA ALA A 708 -32.06 -15.64 -30.73
C ALA A 708 -31.86 -17.16 -30.89
N PRO A 709 -32.62 -17.85 -31.76
CA PRO A 709 -32.39 -19.26 -32.10
C PRO A 709 -30.96 -19.57 -32.59
N SER A 710 -30.25 -18.51 -32.98
CA SER A 710 -28.87 -18.47 -33.45
C SER A 710 -27.85 -18.04 -32.38
N SER A 711 -28.26 -17.80 -31.12
CA SER A 711 -27.29 -17.50 -30.06
C SER A 711 -26.54 -18.78 -29.70
N PRO A 712 -25.19 -18.78 -29.71
CA PRO A 712 -24.40 -19.95 -29.34
C PRO A 712 -24.72 -20.44 -27.92
N THR A 713 -25.07 -19.52 -27.01
CA THR A 713 -25.46 -19.83 -25.62
C THR A 713 -26.77 -20.63 -25.56
N ILE A 714 -27.70 -20.41 -26.49
CA ILE A 714 -28.97 -21.15 -26.57
C ILE A 714 -28.78 -22.51 -27.24
N GLN A 715 -27.86 -22.62 -28.21
CA GLN A 715 -27.56 -23.88 -28.91
C GLN A 715 -26.70 -24.86 -28.09
N GLN A 716 -25.96 -24.36 -27.09
CA GLN A 716 -25.19 -25.19 -26.15
C GLN A 716 -26.05 -25.87 -25.07
N ILE A 717 -27.32 -25.49 -24.95
CA ILE A 717 -28.29 -26.14 -24.06
C ILE A 717 -29.06 -27.16 -24.90
N ASP A 718 -28.99 -28.44 -24.57
CA ASP A 718 -29.74 -29.50 -25.29
C ASP A 718 -31.24 -29.18 -25.33
N VAL A 719 -31.75 -28.94 -26.55
CA VAL A 719 -33.19 -28.84 -26.85
C VAL A 719 -33.71 -30.16 -27.45
N ASP A 720 -32.89 -31.20 -27.51
CA ASP A 720 -33.31 -32.54 -27.93
C ASP A 720 -34.09 -33.20 -26.79
N GLY A 721 -35.41 -33.06 -26.86
CA GLY A 721 -36.39 -33.54 -25.87
C GLY A 721 -36.51 -35.07 -25.77
N ASN A 722 -35.40 -35.80 -25.62
CA ASN A 722 -35.41 -37.25 -25.43
C ASN A 722 -34.67 -37.75 -24.17
N GLY A 723 -34.42 -36.87 -23.19
CA GLY A 723 -33.91 -37.26 -21.87
C GLY A 723 -34.52 -36.38 -20.77
N GLY A 724 -35.30 -36.96 -19.87
CA GLY A 724 -36.10 -36.28 -18.85
C GLY A 724 -35.31 -35.60 -17.72
N ARG A 725 -34.47 -34.61 -18.04
CA ARG A 725 -33.89 -33.67 -17.06
C ARG A 725 -33.89 -32.28 -17.65
N THR A 726 -34.97 -31.56 -17.42
CA THR A 726 -35.05 -30.11 -17.62
C THR A 726 -34.08 -29.42 -16.64
N SER A 727 -32.83 -29.20 -17.03
CA SER A 727 -31.98 -28.20 -16.40
C SER A 727 -32.60 -26.83 -16.69
N SER A 728 -33.41 -26.36 -15.75
CA SER A 728 -34.13 -25.10 -15.87
C SER A 728 -33.19 -23.95 -16.30
N MET A 729 -33.56 -23.22 -17.36
CA MET A 729 -32.92 -21.98 -17.85
C MET A 729 -32.83 -20.83 -16.82
N THR A 730 -33.13 -21.07 -15.54
CA THR A 730 -33.47 -20.04 -14.56
C THR A 730 -32.29 -19.50 -13.73
N THR A 731 -31.03 -19.90 -13.95
CA THR A 731 -29.95 -19.57 -12.99
C THR A 731 -28.57 -19.18 -13.55
N ILE A 732 -28.36 -19.07 -14.86
CA ILE A 732 -27.09 -18.52 -15.39
C ILE A 732 -27.19 -16.99 -15.38
N THR A 733 -26.59 -16.36 -14.38
CA THR A 733 -26.51 -14.91 -14.23
C THR A 733 -25.09 -14.42 -14.54
N GLY A 734 -24.94 -13.55 -15.53
CA GLY A 734 -23.64 -13.00 -15.94
C GLY A 734 -23.79 -11.97 -17.04
N HIS A 735 -22.76 -11.13 -17.24
CA HIS A 735 -22.70 -10.24 -18.38
C HIS A 735 -22.34 -11.04 -19.65
N PRO A 736 -22.82 -10.63 -20.84
CA PRO A 736 -22.39 -11.21 -22.10
C PRO A 736 -20.90 -10.97 -22.37
N LEU A 737 -20.27 -11.85 -23.14
CA LEU A 737 -18.88 -11.77 -23.59
C LEU A 737 -18.86 -11.84 -25.12
N HIS A 738 -18.22 -10.86 -25.75
CA HIS A 738 -18.10 -10.80 -27.21
C HIS A 738 -17.13 -11.87 -27.75
N LYS A 739 -17.40 -12.39 -28.95
CA LYS A 739 -16.58 -13.41 -29.64
C LYS A 739 -15.10 -13.04 -29.86
N TYR A 740 -14.76 -11.75 -29.75
CA TYR A 740 -13.37 -11.27 -29.76
C TYR A 740 -12.53 -11.88 -28.63
N PHE A 741 -13.16 -12.19 -27.48
CA PHE A 741 -12.46 -12.75 -26.33
C PHE A 741 -12.38 -14.27 -26.45
N THR A 742 -11.16 -14.76 -26.71
CA THR A 742 -10.84 -16.19 -26.75
C THR A 742 -10.27 -16.63 -25.40
N TYR A 743 -10.80 -17.72 -24.84
CA TYR A 743 -10.37 -18.26 -23.55
C TYR A 743 -10.46 -19.79 -23.53
N THR A 744 -9.61 -20.42 -22.73
CA THR A 744 -9.57 -21.86 -22.50
C THR A 744 -9.92 -22.13 -21.04
N VAL A 745 -10.76 -23.11 -20.76
CA VAL A 745 -11.10 -23.53 -19.39
C VAL A 745 -10.47 -24.88 -19.12
N ILE A 746 -9.78 -25.02 -17.99
CA ILE A 746 -9.23 -26.28 -17.49
C ILE A 746 -9.71 -26.52 -16.06
N HIS A 747 -10.23 -27.71 -15.78
CA HIS A 747 -10.59 -28.08 -14.41
C HIS A 747 -9.32 -28.39 -13.61
N LEU A 748 -9.33 -28.11 -12.30
CA LEU A 748 -8.17 -28.34 -11.43
C LEU A 748 -7.61 -29.76 -11.52
N SER A 749 -8.48 -30.79 -11.62
CA SER A 749 -8.03 -32.19 -11.76
C SER A 749 -7.17 -32.42 -13.01
N GLU A 750 -7.59 -31.88 -14.15
CA GLU A 750 -6.85 -32.02 -15.41
C GLU A 750 -5.56 -31.18 -15.37
N LEU A 751 -5.61 -30.00 -14.75
CA LEU A 751 -4.42 -29.18 -14.58
C LEU A 751 -3.36 -29.88 -13.70
N LEU A 752 -3.77 -30.63 -12.68
CA LEU A 752 -2.84 -31.41 -11.84
C LEU A 752 -2.16 -32.53 -12.63
N GLU A 753 -2.84 -33.20 -13.55
CA GLU A 753 -2.23 -34.18 -14.45
C GLU A 753 -1.24 -33.52 -15.43
N LYS A 754 -1.56 -32.29 -15.86
CA LYS A 754 -0.77 -31.50 -16.82
C LYS A 754 0.08 -30.42 -16.16
N HIS A 755 0.36 -30.51 -14.86
CA HIS A 755 0.96 -29.42 -14.10
C HIS A 755 2.33 -28.99 -14.67
N SER A 756 3.06 -29.92 -15.32
CA SER A 756 4.33 -29.69 -15.99
C SER A 756 4.25 -28.89 -17.30
N SER A 757 3.06 -28.71 -17.88
CA SER A 757 2.87 -28.04 -19.18
C SER A 757 3.14 -26.54 -19.10
N THR A 758 3.54 -25.96 -20.23
CA THR A 758 3.67 -24.51 -20.37
C THR A 758 2.31 -23.85 -20.52
N LEU A 759 2.23 -22.54 -20.27
CA LEU A 759 0.98 -21.80 -20.43
C LEU A 759 0.48 -21.82 -21.88
N GLU A 760 1.39 -21.75 -22.86
CA GLU A 760 1.04 -21.82 -24.29
C GLU A 760 0.44 -23.18 -24.65
N GLU A 761 1.03 -24.27 -24.19
CA GLU A 761 0.49 -25.62 -24.38
C GLU A 761 -0.89 -25.79 -23.74
N LEU A 762 -1.11 -25.24 -22.54
CA LEU A 762 -2.42 -25.28 -21.89
C LEU A 762 -3.45 -24.42 -22.63
N LEU A 763 -3.03 -23.34 -23.29
CA LEU A 763 -3.92 -22.53 -24.10
C LEU A 763 -4.32 -23.24 -25.40
N THR A 764 -3.40 -23.96 -26.06
CA THR A 764 -3.64 -24.58 -27.38
C THR A 764 -4.06 -26.05 -27.35
N ASN A 765 -3.55 -26.84 -26.40
CA ASN A 765 -3.64 -28.31 -26.38
C ASN A 765 -4.56 -28.86 -25.27
N THR A 766 -5.28 -27.98 -24.57
CA THR A 766 -6.38 -28.43 -23.71
C THR A 766 -7.55 -28.73 -24.61
N ASN A 767 -7.85 -30.02 -24.82
CA ASN A 767 -9.09 -30.46 -25.44
C ASN A 767 -10.21 -29.77 -24.67
N SER A 768 -10.82 -28.73 -25.24
CA SER A 768 -11.93 -28.08 -24.57
C SER A 768 -12.99 -29.16 -24.37
N VAL A 769 -13.18 -29.63 -23.15
CA VAL A 769 -14.28 -30.54 -22.77
C VAL A 769 -15.62 -29.76 -22.83
N ARG A 770 -15.69 -28.66 -23.59
CA ARG A 770 -16.91 -27.91 -23.90
C ARG A 770 -17.25 -28.10 -25.36
N ARG A 771 -18.55 -28.17 -25.67
CA ARG A 771 -19.04 -27.95 -27.05
C ARG A 771 -18.46 -26.62 -27.53
N PRO A 772 -17.72 -26.56 -28.65
CA PRO A 772 -17.21 -25.30 -29.16
C PRO A 772 -18.36 -24.30 -29.25
N SER A 773 -18.16 -23.07 -28.75
CA SER A 773 -19.03 -21.98 -29.14
C SER A 773 -18.79 -21.76 -30.63
N LEU A 774 -19.57 -22.46 -31.46
CA LEU A 774 -19.68 -22.18 -32.88
C LEU A 774 -20.26 -20.77 -33.03
N ALA A 775 -19.40 -19.76 -32.94
CA ALA A 775 -19.60 -18.54 -33.71
C ALA A 775 -19.03 -18.84 -35.11
N PRO A 776 -19.86 -18.85 -36.17
CA PRO A 776 -19.39 -19.11 -37.51
C PRO A 776 -18.69 -17.85 -38.01
N THR A 777 -17.35 -17.84 -38.05
CA THR A 777 -16.56 -17.24 -39.14
C THR A 777 -15.06 -17.37 -38.88
N THR A 778 -14.43 -18.07 -39.81
CA THR A 778 -12.99 -18.29 -39.99
C THR A 778 -12.24 -17.02 -40.42
N THR A 779 -12.38 -15.93 -39.68
CA THR A 779 -11.71 -14.65 -40.03
C THR A 779 -11.03 -13.95 -38.84
N ALA A 780 -10.43 -14.71 -37.92
CA ALA A 780 -9.32 -14.18 -37.12
C ALA A 780 -8.42 -15.32 -36.63
N ASN A 781 -7.18 -15.35 -37.09
CA ASN A 781 -6.05 -16.09 -36.51
C ASN A 781 -5.72 -15.54 -35.12
N THR A 782 -6.62 -15.67 -34.15
CA THR A 782 -6.41 -15.17 -32.79
C THR A 782 -6.35 -16.34 -31.82
N GLU A 783 -5.15 -16.65 -31.39
CA GLU A 783 -4.87 -17.65 -30.35
C GLU A 783 -5.64 -17.34 -29.06
N PRO A 784 -6.05 -18.37 -28.28
CA PRO A 784 -6.70 -18.19 -26.98
C PRO A 784 -5.82 -17.33 -26.07
N ARG A 785 -6.40 -16.24 -25.55
CA ARG A 785 -5.65 -15.21 -24.82
C ARG A 785 -5.57 -15.47 -23.32
N VAL A 786 -6.52 -16.23 -22.77
CA VAL A 786 -6.69 -16.40 -21.31
C VAL A 786 -7.01 -17.85 -20.95
N LEU A 787 -6.31 -18.38 -19.94
CA LEU A 787 -6.58 -19.66 -19.28
C LEU A 787 -7.42 -19.42 -18.02
N VAL A 788 -8.57 -20.05 -17.94
CA VAL A 788 -9.45 -20.09 -16.78
C VAL A 788 -9.26 -21.43 -16.09
N ILE A 789 -8.71 -21.38 -14.89
CA ILE A 789 -8.53 -22.54 -14.03
C ILE A 789 -9.78 -22.65 -13.15
N ASP A 790 -10.60 -23.66 -13.41
CA ASP A 790 -11.83 -23.91 -12.66
C ASP A 790 -11.52 -24.75 -11.42
N CYS A 791 -11.60 -24.11 -10.25
CA CYS A 791 -11.42 -24.73 -8.95
C CYS A 791 -12.75 -25.02 -8.25
N ILE A 792 -13.90 -24.99 -8.93
CA ILE A 792 -15.19 -25.28 -8.30
C ILE A 792 -15.41 -26.79 -8.30
N THR A 793 -15.06 -27.46 -7.19
CA THR A 793 -15.22 -28.90 -7.03
C THR A 793 -16.47 -29.24 -6.20
N GLY A 794 -17.14 -30.37 -6.52
CA GLY A 794 -18.23 -30.90 -5.69
C GLY A 794 -19.63 -30.32 -5.95
N PHE A 795 -20.16 -30.50 -7.18
CA PHE A 795 -21.57 -30.19 -7.49
C PHE A 795 -22.54 -31.06 -6.69
N THR A 796 -22.87 -30.64 -5.47
CA THR A 796 -24.14 -31.03 -4.86
C THR A 796 -25.23 -30.16 -5.47
N GLN A 797 -26.31 -30.78 -5.95
CA GLN A 797 -27.53 -30.05 -6.31
C GLN A 797 -27.88 -29.10 -5.15
N PRO A 798 -28.31 -27.85 -5.42
CA PRO A 798 -28.70 -26.97 -4.34
C PRO A 798 -29.82 -27.64 -3.54
N PRO A 799 -29.71 -27.80 -2.21
CA PRO A 799 -30.85 -28.20 -1.42
C PRO A 799 -31.94 -27.12 -1.57
N PRO A 800 -33.24 -27.50 -1.57
CA PRO A 800 -34.32 -26.55 -1.66
C PRO A 800 -34.28 -25.59 -0.46
N SER A 801 -34.39 -24.29 -0.77
CA SER A 801 -34.59 -23.17 0.17
C SER A 801 -33.52 -22.93 1.25
N ALA A 802 -32.69 -21.92 1.04
CA ALA A 802 -31.86 -21.28 2.05
C ALA A 802 -32.70 -20.38 2.99
N TYR A 803 -33.68 -20.96 3.70
CA TYR A 803 -34.45 -20.25 4.73
C TYR A 803 -34.09 -20.60 6.17
N ASP A 804 -33.36 -21.69 6.45
CA ASP A 804 -33.08 -22.08 7.84
C ASP A 804 -31.67 -22.65 8.04
N ALA A 805 -30.76 -21.83 8.59
CA ALA A 805 -29.64 -22.27 9.42
C ALA A 805 -29.10 -21.10 10.28
N PRO A 806 -28.60 -21.35 11.50
CA PRO A 806 -28.80 -20.47 12.65
C PRO A 806 -27.81 -19.31 12.72
N LEU A 807 -28.32 -18.15 13.14
CA LEU A 807 -27.55 -16.98 13.57
C LEU A 807 -26.75 -17.33 14.84
N SER A 808 -25.46 -17.00 14.86
CA SER A 808 -24.69 -16.82 16.10
C SER A 808 -24.06 -15.42 16.11
N PRO A 809 -23.89 -14.80 17.29
CA PRO A 809 -24.24 -13.39 17.48
C PRO A 809 -23.02 -12.49 17.65
N SER A 810 -23.05 -11.32 17.00
CA SER A 810 -22.54 -10.03 17.51
C SER A 810 -22.54 -9.00 16.38
N SER A 811 -23.68 -8.34 16.20
CA SER A 811 -23.78 -7.01 15.56
C SER A 811 -25.08 -6.36 16.03
N PRO A 812 -25.08 -5.06 16.36
CA PRO A 812 -26.24 -4.40 16.89
C PRO A 812 -27.35 -4.35 15.83
N VAL A 813 -28.56 -4.62 16.33
CA VAL A 813 -29.82 -4.66 15.60
C VAL A 813 -30.09 -3.28 14.98
N MET A 814 -30.13 -3.19 13.65
CA MET A 814 -30.98 -2.21 12.99
C MET A 814 -32.27 -2.92 12.54
N ASP A 815 -33.36 -2.25 12.86
CA ASP A 815 -34.73 -2.72 12.89
C ASP A 815 -35.23 -3.28 11.54
N ARG A 816 -36.06 -4.32 11.63
CA ARG A 816 -36.62 -5.07 10.49
C ARG A 816 -37.76 -4.28 9.84
N GLY A 817 -37.56 -3.89 8.58
CA GLY A 817 -38.63 -3.46 7.66
C GLY A 817 -38.60 -4.28 6.38
N GLU A 818 -39.77 -4.75 5.96
CA GLU A 818 -40.06 -5.75 4.93
C GLU A 818 -39.44 -5.50 3.53
N ASP A 819 -38.87 -6.57 2.95
CA ASP A 819 -38.92 -6.96 1.53
C ASP A 819 -38.55 -5.95 0.41
N ARG A 820 -37.49 -5.15 0.60
CA ARG A 820 -36.92 -4.28 -0.47
C ARG A 820 -35.39 -4.30 -0.63
N PHE A 821 -34.69 -5.35 -0.22
CA PHE A 821 -33.24 -5.43 -0.47
C PHE A 821 -32.95 -6.01 -1.87
N GLY A 822 -32.66 -5.12 -2.84
CA GLY A 822 -32.29 -5.50 -4.21
C GLY A 822 -30.97 -6.31 -4.27
N ALA A 823 -30.78 -7.08 -5.35
CA ALA A 823 -29.61 -7.93 -5.57
C ALA A 823 -28.24 -7.21 -5.39
N ALA A 824 -28.19 -5.91 -5.71
CA ALA A 824 -27.01 -5.07 -5.48
C ALA A 824 -26.67 -4.91 -3.99
N ALA A 825 -27.66 -4.75 -3.10
CA ALA A 825 -27.43 -4.64 -1.66
C ALA A 825 -26.97 -5.97 -1.05
N LYS A 826 -27.44 -7.10 -1.59
CA LYS A 826 -27.01 -8.44 -1.17
C LYS A 826 -25.55 -8.72 -1.59
N MET A 827 -25.14 -8.36 -2.81
CA MET A 827 -23.73 -8.45 -3.24
C MET A 827 -22.82 -7.46 -2.49
N HIS A 828 -23.31 -6.26 -2.18
CA HIS A 828 -22.60 -5.30 -1.32
C HIS A 828 -22.40 -5.84 0.11
N LEU A 829 -23.29 -6.72 0.60
CA LEU A 829 -23.12 -7.40 1.89
C LEU A 829 -22.22 -8.65 1.78
N GLU A 830 -22.31 -9.41 0.70
CA GLU A 830 -21.52 -10.63 0.45
C GLU A 830 -20.04 -10.33 0.15
N SER A 831 -19.73 -9.22 -0.55
CA SER A 831 -18.36 -8.70 -0.68
C SER A 831 -17.71 -8.35 0.66
N ARG A 832 -18.52 -8.12 1.72
CA ARG A 832 -18.07 -7.73 3.07
C ARG A 832 -17.99 -8.89 4.06
N ARG A 833 -18.46 -10.11 3.75
CA ARG A 833 -18.39 -11.28 4.67
C ARG A 833 -17.03 -11.97 4.60
N ARG A 834 -16.14 -11.67 5.56
CA ARG A 834 -14.72 -12.07 5.60
C ARG A 834 -14.42 -13.50 6.07
N GLN A 835 -14.94 -14.54 5.43
CA GLN A 835 -14.50 -15.91 5.69
C GLN A 835 -14.37 -16.72 4.39
N PHE A 836 -13.35 -16.35 3.61
CA PHE A 836 -12.93 -17.11 2.43
C PHE A 836 -11.50 -17.64 2.63
N GLY A 837 -11.23 -18.79 2.03
CA GLY A 837 -9.93 -19.45 2.01
C GLY A 837 -10.03 -20.99 2.05
N SER A 838 -9.16 -21.67 1.30
CA SER A 838 -9.10 -23.14 1.24
C SER A 838 -7.71 -23.61 0.82
N ASP A 839 -7.33 -24.82 1.24
CA ASP A 839 -6.06 -25.44 0.87
C ASP A 839 -5.94 -25.65 -0.65
N MET A 840 -7.08 -25.86 -1.31
CA MET A 840 -7.17 -25.88 -2.78
C MET A 840 -6.74 -24.55 -3.41
N GLU A 841 -7.14 -23.42 -2.81
CA GLU A 841 -6.72 -22.09 -3.28
C GLU A 841 -5.23 -21.85 -3.02
N ILE A 842 -4.69 -22.34 -1.88
CA ILE A 842 -3.24 -22.32 -1.63
C ILE A 842 -2.51 -23.15 -2.68
N LEU A 843 -2.99 -24.36 -2.98
CA LEU A 843 -2.40 -25.26 -3.98
C LEU A 843 -2.26 -24.57 -5.33
N ILE A 844 -3.35 -23.98 -5.84
CA ILE A 844 -3.30 -23.38 -7.18
C ILE A 844 -2.43 -22.12 -7.23
N ARG A 845 -2.40 -21.34 -6.14
CA ARG A 845 -1.47 -20.22 -6.00
C ARG A 845 -0.01 -20.68 -5.92
N ALA A 846 0.27 -21.80 -5.25
CA ALA A 846 1.59 -22.41 -5.21
C ALA A 846 2.04 -22.89 -6.59
N LEU A 847 1.16 -23.55 -7.35
CA LEU A 847 1.43 -23.91 -8.75
C LEU A 847 1.71 -22.67 -9.62
N CYS A 848 0.94 -21.59 -9.45
CA CYS A 848 1.23 -20.34 -10.16
C CYS A 848 2.61 -19.78 -9.80
N ALA A 849 3.00 -19.83 -8.52
CA ALA A 849 4.32 -19.40 -8.04
C ALA A 849 5.47 -20.30 -8.54
N GLU A 850 5.23 -21.58 -8.78
CA GLU A 850 6.21 -22.46 -9.46
C GLU A 850 6.38 -22.04 -10.92
N ARG A 851 5.26 -21.78 -11.60
CA ARG A 851 5.20 -21.52 -13.04
C ARG A 851 5.54 -20.09 -13.44
N GLY A 852 5.49 -19.14 -12.51
CA GLY A 852 5.64 -17.71 -12.81
C GLY A 852 4.38 -17.09 -13.42
N TRP A 853 3.20 -17.57 -13.04
CA TRP A 853 1.93 -17.04 -13.53
C TRP A 853 1.34 -16.00 -12.59
N ASN A 854 1.35 -14.73 -13.01
CA ASN A 854 0.47 -13.72 -12.42
C ASN A 854 -1.00 -14.06 -12.73
N ALA A 855 -1.88 -14.02 -11.73
CA ALA A 855 -3.24 -14.56 -11.88
C ALA A 855 -4.34 -13.68 -11.25
N LEU A 856 -5.48 -13.62 -11.93
CA LEU A 856 -6.69 -12.95 -11.44
C LEU A 856 -7.56 -13.95 -10.65
N ILE A 857 -7.86 -13.66 -9.39
CA ILE A 857 -8.75 -14.46 -8.54
C ILE A 857 -10.18 -13.99 -8.74
N SER A 858 -10.99 -14.84 -9.36
CA SER A 858 -12.39 -14.56 -9.65
C SER A 858 -13.27 -15.44 -8.78
N ARG A 859 -13.96 -14.84 -7.80
CA ARG A 859 -14.89 -15.56 -6.93
C ARG A 859 -16.32 -15.54 -7.47
N ARG A 860 -16.98 -16.70 -7.46
CA ARG A 860 -18.38 -16.83 -7.82
C ARG A 860 -19.24 -15.94 -6.91
N ARG A 861 -20.35 -15.42 -7.45
CA ARG A 861 -21.27 -14.47 -6.77
C ARG A 861 -20.73 -13.07 -6.47
N ARG A 862 -19.41 -12.82 -6.58
CA ARG A 862 -18.85 -11.46 -6.52
C ARG A 862 -18.69 -10.82 -7.90
N GLY A 863 -18.32 -11.63 -8.88
CA GLY A 863 -18.19 -11.23 -10.27
C GLY A 863 -18.50 -12.38 -11.23
N CYS A 864 -18.89 -12.03 -12.46
CA CYS A 864 -19.10 -12.99 -13.53
C CYS A 864 -17.79 -13.27 -14.26
N LEU A 865 -17.70 -14.45 -14.89
CA LEU A 865 -16.51 -14.87 -15.61
C LEU A 865 -16.21 -13.98 -16.84
N ALA A 866 -17.23 -13.44 -17.50
CA ALA A 866 -17.04 -12.51 -18.63
C ALA A 866 -16.26 -11.24 -18.24
N CYS A 867 -16.62 -10.62 -17.11
CA CYS A 867 -15.92 -9.43 -16.62
C CYS A 867 -14.49 -9.76 -16.18
N ALA A 868 -14.26 -10.93 -15.57
CA ALA A 868 -12.91 -11.38 -15.22
C ALA A 868 -12.02 -11.60 -16.46
N ILE A 869 -12.57 -12.15 -17.56
CA ILE A 869 -11.84 -12.30 -18.83
C ILE A 869 -11.46 -10.94 -19.42
N ARG A 870 -12.38 -9.98 -19.40
CA ARG A 870 -12.12 -8.60 -19.86
C ARG A 870 -11.06 -7.90 -19.00
N GLU A 871 -11.12 -8.10 -17.69
CA GLU A 871 -10.14 -7.54 -16.75
C GLU A 871 -8.74 -8.13 -16.94
N ALA A 872 -8.64 -9.44 -17.16
CA ALA A 872 -7.39 -10.09 -17.51
C ALA A 872 -6.80 -9.48 -18.79
N GLY A 873 -7.64 -9.18 -19.79
CA GLY A 873 -7.26 -8.42 -20.98
C GLY A 873 -6.77 -6.99 -20.66
N ALA A 874 -7.45 -6.27 -19.76
CA ALA A 874 -7.03 -4.95 -19.30
C ALA A 874 -5.62 -4.97 -18.68
N LEU A 875 -5.38 -5.93 -17.77
CA LEU A 875 -4.11 -6.17 -17.08
C LEU A 875 -3.01 -6.68 -18.03
N GLY A 876 -3.39 -7.36 -19.11
CA GLY A 876 -2.46 -8.14 -19.94
C GLY A 876 -2.03 -9.46 -19.28
N TRP A 877 -2.81 -9.96 -18.31
CA TRP A 877 -2.56 -11.22 -17.62
C TRP A 877 -3.32 -12.35 -18.30
N LYS A 878 -2.76 -13.56 -18.28
CA LYS A 878 -3.27 -14.70 -19.05
C LYS A 878 -3.91 -15.79 -18.19
N VAL A 879 -3.91 -15.68 -16.86
CA VAL A 879 -4.44 -16.71 -15.96
C VAL A 879 -5.53 -16.13 -15.07
N ILE A 880 -6.66 -16.84 -15.00
CA ILE A 880 -7.77 -16.58 -14.09
C ILE A 880 -7.98 -17.82 -13.23
N ILE A 881 -7.96 -17.67 -11.92
CA ILE A 881 -8.32 -18.72 -10.96
C ILE A 881 -9.77 -18.49 -10.56
N ARG A 882 -10.66 -19.40 -10.96
CA ARG A 882 -12.09 -19.32 -10.68
C ARG A 882 -12.42 -20.16 -9.44
N VAL A 883 -12.85 -19.50 -8.38
CA VAL A 883 -13.17 -20.11 -7.07
C VAL A 883 -14.64 -19.88 -6.71
N ASP A 884 -15.20 -20.72 -5.83
CA ASP A 884 -16.62 -20.66 -5.41
C ASP A 884 -16.95 -19.51 -4.44
#